data_AF-A0A3D3JL36-F1
#
_entry.id   AF-A0A3D3JL36-F1
#
_cell.length_a   1.000
_cell.length_b   1.000
_cell.length_c   1.000
_cell.angle_alpha   90.00
_cell.angle_beta   90.00
_cell.angle_gamma   90.00
#
_symmetry.space_group_name_H-M   'P 1'
#
loop_
_entity.id
_entity.type
_entity.pdbx_description
1 polymer ?
#
loop_
_entity_poly.entity_id
_entity_poly.type
_entity_poly.pdbx_seq_one_letter_code
_entity_poly.pdbx_strand_id
1 'polypeptide(L)'
;MQMTLDAAKTRAREAPPAATMTDVCQKVVANLSPTETVSLSLTYERTLGSGRSATARLVRVEGLHDEPCMIVEKVFRPGLLTRFIYALAFQAPFGYRYNEAAIITAFYRRRVVRALLAAHDIPLRISNALYYRWSEADRAFILGTEYVPGSGLQVNPVNEHMVRSLFTRQSNKRPPTDYEILLPAMRRFERLLRDCGLVGSGWQVCPAAIVSTANFIRCKGEFWVIDLESGIPAIMVPYYVIYGLLHGQRPMFDDLEAGRWSRWFDRHTGDLLSRLDQAEYQQLVHNSGQLCTHAAAWKKTELAIFRNPFHLIPSDNRACMKTAALERWRRLELIDKEEHEWYGTTWRFATTRTFLCGLLPGSFGRFLRRLSGNRQYRQDTSRFLRDREFRRAAIAAYTGGKCEKWRQQRRIADSTQFTSITRLFLISWLLSYTSSVKLQRFLVDREVRGEMRTACWRFLASESFQTEYAKIFVFRAVTEWTADGRLTPEDETLIRSRVEDGSMQEYIRCFAFHATLKLLSPLTTSLKIAGFALLAVGMSSAAVDTEFPSVLGMIPSVFCVPLAILLIVNTSILRTLVTLSRIVVKRRSHISYGIALFVGMLPTVGSFAYPLQMYWSCRELSIFLTRHVVARVGQALPIYGGKHTRTEIWMVQLANLPFEALGIAESATNVIWRRTVEPATAAVASAPASPEDAAFIEHLFARFETRK
;
A
#
# COMPACT_ATOMS: atom_id res chain seq x y z
N MET A 1 -28.69 21.15 -34.31
CA MET A 1 -27.70 20.06 -34.46
C MET A 1 -26.27 20.51 -34.13
N GLN A 2 -25.86 21.75 -34.47
CA GLN A 2 -24.58 22.34 -34.03
C GLN A 2 -24.54 22.61 -32.51
N MET A 3 -25.60 23.18 -31.90
CA MET A 3 -25.66 23.47 -30.44
C MET A 3 -25.56 22.23 -29.53
N THR A 4 -26.03 21.06 -29.97
CA THR A 4 -25.93 19.81 -29.20
C THR A 4 -24.57 19.13 -29.36
N LEU A 5 -23.89 19.36 -30.49
CA LEU A 5 -22.50 18.96 -30.71
C LEU A 5 -21.54 19.87 -29.93
N ASP A 6 -21.87 21.15 -29.79
CA ASP A 6 -21.15 22.07 -28.93
C ASP A 6 -21.38 21.72 -27.46
N ALA A 7 -22.60 21.46 -26.98
CA ALA A 7 -22.81 21.00 -25.59
C ALA A 7 -22.10 19.67 -25.24
N ALA A 8 -21.96 18.74 -26.19
CA ALA A 8 -21.19 17.51 -26.03
C ALA A 8 -19.67 17.74 -26.11
N LYS A 9 -19.20 18.70 -26.94
CA LYS A 9 -17.80 19.15 -26.96
C LYS A 9 -17.44 19.97 -25.72
N THR A 10 -18.36 20.76 -25.15
CA THR A 10 -18.17 21.55 -23.94
C THR A 10 -18.13 20.63 -22.72
N ARG A 11 -19.04 19.64 -22.59
CA ARG A 11 -18.95 18.62 -21.53
C ARG A 11 -17.75 17.67 -21.65
N ALA A 12 -17.23 17.45 -22.86
CA ALA A 12 -15.99 16.70 -23.08
C ALA A 12 -14.72 17.56 -22.91
N ARG A 13 -14.82 18.90 -23.01
CA ARG A 13 -13.75 19.86 -22.72
C ARG A 13 -13.69 20.30 -21.25
N GLU A 14 -14.80 20.19 -20.52
CA GLU A 14 -14.91 20.58 -19.10
C GLU A 14 -14.57 19.45 -18.11
N ALA A 15 -14.26 18.24 -18.58
CA ALA A 15 -13.48 17.32 -17.78
C ALA A 15 -12.01 17.71 -17.96
N PRO A 16 -11.37 18.40 -17.00
CA PRO A 16 -9.97 18.72 -17.13
C PRO A 16 -9.21 17.40 -17.32
N PRO A 17 -8.34 17.29 -18.34
CA PRO A 17 -7.41 16.19 -18.39
C PRO A 17 -6.63 16.21 -17.08
N ALA A 18 -6.47 15.07 -16.42
CA ALA A 18 -5.49 14.95 -15.35
C ALA A 18 -4.10 14.93 -16.01
N ALA A 19 -3.74 16.06 -16.63
CA ALA A 19 -2.38 16.46 -16.91
C ALA A 19 -1.61 16.36 -15.59
N THR A 20 -0.33 16.04 -15.67
CA THR A 20 0.67 16.13 -14.59
C THR A 20 0.20 17.10 -13.50
N MET A 21 -0.34 16.54 -12.40
CA MET A 21 -1.21 17.24 -11.44
C MET A 21 -0.52 18.35 -10.64
N THR A 22 0.64 18.85 -11.05
CA THR A 22 1.40 19.83 -10.27
C THR A 22 0.89 21.27 -10.40
N ASP A 23 -0.02 21.61 -11.34
CA ASP A 23 -0.39 23.04 -11.56
C ASP A 23 -1.89 23.35 -11.81
N VAL A 24 -2.81 22.39 -11.72
CA VAL A 24 -4.24 22.70 -11.95
C VAL A 24 -4.95 23.02 -10.64
N CYS A 25 -5.23 24.31 -10.44
CA CYS A 25 -6.12 24.78 -9.37
C CYS A 25 -7.56 24.30 -9.63
N GLN A 26 -8.10 23.50 -8.70
CA GLN A 26 -9.44 22.94 -8.78
C GLN A 26 -10.35 23.58 -7.72
N LYS A 27 -11.43 24.23 -8.16
CA LYS A 27 -12.51 24.66 -7.25
C LYS A 27 -13.36 23.47 -6.84
N VAL A 28 -13.57 23.30 -5.54
CA VAL A 28 -14.37 22.20 -4.96
C VAL A 28 -15.29 22.71 -3.86
N VAL A 29 -16.39 22.01 -3.61
CA VAL A 29 -17.23 22.22 -2.44
C VAL A 29 -16.84 21.22 -1.35
N ALA A 30 -16.57 21.71 -0.15
CA ALA A 30 -16.21 20.93 1.02
C ALA A 30 -17.15 21.22 2.19
N ASN A 31 -17.34 20.25 3.09
CA ASN A 31 -18.19 20.38 4.25
C ASN A 31 -17.33 20.55 5.51
N LEU A 32 -17.56 21.63 6.25
CA LEU A 32 -16.96 21.89 7.57
C LEU A 32 -17.79 21.27 8.71
N SER A 33 -19.08 21.08 8.43
CA SER A 33 -20.04 20.32 9.23
C SER A 33 -21.15 19.81 8.30
N PRO A 34 -22.08 18.94 8.77
CA PRO A 34 -23.22 18.51 7.97
C PRO A 34 -24.13 19.64 7.46
N THR A 35 -24.07 20.82 8.07
CA THR A 35 -24.89 21.99 7.72
C THR A 35 -24.10 23.14 7.09
N GLU A 36 -22.77 23.04 7.05
CA GLU A 36 -21.89 24.12 6.62
C GLU A 36 -20.98 23.66 5.49
N THR A 37 -21.07 24.34 4.36
CA THR A 37 -20.27 24.08 3.17
C THR A 37 -19.46 25.30 2.77
N VAL A 38 -18.26 25.07 2.23
CA VAL A 38 -17.35 26.10 1.78
C VAL A 38 -16.81 25.74 0.39
N SER A 39 -16.58 26.77 -0.44
CA SER A 39 -15.93 26.63 -1.73
C SER A 39 -14.42 26.82 -1.54
N LEU A 40 -13.64 25.79 -1.89
CA LEU A 40 -12.18 25.78 -1.73
C LEU A 40 -11.49 25.71 -3.09
N SER A 41 -10.34 26.36 -3.21
CA SER A 41 -9.42 26.18 -4.33
C SER A 41 -8.30 25.24 -3.90
N LEU A 42 -8.12 24.13 -4.63
CA LEU A 42 -7.13 23.10 -4.33
C LEU A 42 -6.07 23.01 -5.41
N THR A 43 -4.81 23.02 -5.01
CA THR A 43 -3.67 22.70 -5.89
C THR A 43 -2.98 21.44 -5.37
N TYR A 44 -2.86 20.42 -6.21
CA TYR A 44 -2.18 19.18 -5.83
C TYR A 44 -0.67 19.36 -5.87
N GLU A 45 0.00 18.92 -4.81
CA GLU A 45 1.44 19.06 -4.67
C GLU A 45 2.11 17.70 -4.89
N ARG A 46 1.79 16.72 -4.04
CA ARG A 46 2.36 15.36 -4.13
C ARG A 46 1.54 14.32 -3.37
N THR A 47 1.78 13.06 -3.66
CA THR A 47 1.26 11.94 -2.87
C THR A 47 2.25 11.62 -1.76
N LEU A 48 1.79 11.62 -0.51
CA LEU A 48 2.61 11.31 0.67
C LEU A 48 2.71 9.80 0.91
N GLY A 49 1.63 9.07 0.60
CA GLY A 49 1.60 7.62 0.78
C GLY A 49 0.31 6.99 0.30
N SER A 50 0.37 5.72 -0.06
CA SER A 50 -0.81 4.91 -0.41
C SER A 50 -1.02 3.84 0.65
N GLY A 51 -1.94 4.11 1.57
CA GLY A 51 -2.41 3.15 2.55
C GLY A 51 -3.34 2.10 1.93
N ARG A 52 -3.87 1.22 2.77
CA ARG A 52 -4.72 0.10 2.32
C ARG A 52 -6.16 0.50 2.00
N SER A 53 -6.65 1.53 2.69
CA SER A 53 -7.98 2.11 2.54
C SER A 53 -7.97 3.42 1.76
N ALA A 54 -6.94 4.23 1.95
CA ALA A 54 -6.86 5.56 1.39
C ALA A 54 -5.47 5.93 0.87
N THR A 55 -5.42 6.83 -0.11
CA THR A 55 -4.21 7.51 -0.55
C THR A 55 -4.16 8.89 0.09
N ALA A 56 -3.04 9.24 0.73
CA ALA A 56 -2.80 10.55 1.31
C ALA A 56 -2.15 11.48 0.26
N ARG A 57 -2.86 12.55 -0.10
CA ARG A 57 -2.40 13.57 -1.05
C ARG A 57 -2.14 14.87 -0.29
N LEU A 58 -0.96 15.44 -0.46
CA LEU A 58 -0.66 16.78 0.00
C LEU A 58 -1.21 17.77 -1.02
N VAL A 59 -2.04 18.70 -0.54
CA VAL A 59 -2.65 19.74 -1.35
C VAL A 59 -2.45 21.09 -0.67
N ARG A 60 -2.31 22.14 -1.48
CA ARG A 60 -2.41 23.53 -1.06
C ARG A 60 -3.86 23.96 -1.18
N VAL A 61 -4.40 24.57 -0.14
CA VAL A 61 -5.82 24.93 -0.03
C VAL A 61 -5.96 26.42 0.25
N GLU A 62 -6.79 27.08 -0.55
CA GLU A 62 -7.19 28.48 -0.36
C GLU A 62 -8.70 28.55 -0.06
N GLY A 63 -9.09 29.51 0.78
CA GLY A 63 -10.49 29.73 1.18
C GLY A 63 -10.95 28.97 2.42
N LEU A 64 -10.07 28.20 3.07
CA LEU A 64 -10.36 27.59 4.38
C LEU A 64 -9.94 28.50 5.55
N HIS A 65 -8.82 29.19 5.38
CA HIS A 65 -8.28 30.20 6.28
C HIS A 65 -7.92 31.44 5.47
N ASP A 66 -7.62 32.54 6.14
CA ASP A 66 -7.22 33.81 5.51
C ASP A 66 -5.98 33.62 4.63
N GLU A 67 -5.06 32.74 5.04
CA GLU A 67 -3.86 32.39 4.28
C GLU A 67 -3.96 30.98 3.66
N PRO A 68 -3.34 30.76 2.48
CA PRO A 68 -3.20 29.44 1.88
C PRO A 68 -2.47 28.47 2.82
N CYS A 69 -3.05 27.29 3.05
CA CYS A 69 -2.49 26.30 3.97
C CYS A 69 -2.27 24.95 3.29
N MET A 70 -1.37 24.15 3.86
CA MET A 70 -1.09 22.79 3.40
C MET A 70 -1.99 21.81 4.13
N ILE A 71 -2.69 20.95 3.39
CA ILE A 71 -3.64 19.96 3.93
C ILE A 71 -3.34 18.59 3.35
N VAL A 72 -3.60 17.55 4.14
CA VAL A 72 -3.57 16.16 3.67
C VAL A 72 -4.98 15.69 3.37
N GLU A 73 -5.29 15.48 2.08
CA GLU A 73 -6.51 14.82 1.63
C GLU A 73 -6.32 13.30 1.62
N LYS A 74 -7.07 12.61 2.48
CA LYS A 74 -7.19 11.15 2.46
C LYS A 74 -8.31 10.71 1.53
N VAL A 75 -7.95 10.12 0.40
CA VAL A 75 -8.91 9.68 -0.63
C VAL A 75 -9.20 8.19 -0.48
N PHE A 76 -10.42 7.84 -0.05
CA PHE A 76 -10.79 6.46 0.31
C PHE A 76 -11.05 5.56 -0.91
N ARG A 77 -9.98 5.08 -1.55
CA ARG A 77 -10.01 4.16 -2.69
C ARG A 77 -9.32 2.83 -2.34
N PRO A 78 -9.94 1.98 -1.51
CA PRO A 78 -9.34 0.70 -1.12
C PRO A 78 -9.05 -0.20 -2.32
N GLY A 79 -7.96 -0.95 -2.19
CA GLY A 79 -7.57 -2.01 -3.13
C GLY A 79 -8.61 -3.14 -3.22
N LEU A 80 -8.40 -4.10 -4.12
CA LEU A 80 -9.29 -5.27 -4.26
C LEU A 80 -9.35 -6.10 -2.97
N LEU A 81 -8.19 -6.40 -2.36
CA LEU A 81 -8.10 -7.18 -1.14
C LEU A 81 -8.88 -6.53 0.02
N THR A 82 -8.64 -5.25 0.28
CA THR A 82 -9.35 -4.49 1.33
C THR A 82 -10.86 -4.51 1.13
N ARG A 83 -11.33 -4.30 -0.11
CA ARG A 83 -12.77 -4.38 -0.43
C ARG A 83 -13.34 -5.76 -0.23
N PHE A 84 -12.59 -6.81 -0.58
CA PHE A 84 -13.01 -8.19 -0.39
C PHE A 84 -13.14 -8.54 1.10
N ILE A 85 -12.12 -8.21 1.91
CA ILE A 85 -12.15 -8.43 3.37
C ILE A 85 -13.35 -7.71 4.00
N TYR A 86 -13.58 -6.45 3.62
CA TYR A 86 -14.72 -5.68 4.13
C TYR A 86 -16.07 -6.29 3.71
N ALA A 87 -16.20 -6.66 2.44
CA ALA A 87 -17.41 -7.29 1.93
C ALA A 87 -17.69 -8.63 2.60
N LEU A 88 -16.65 -9.41 2.88
CA LEU A 88 -16.79 -10.67 3.62
C LEU A 88 -17.25 -10.43 5.07
N ALA A 89 -16.70 -9.40 5.73
CA ALA A 89 -17.02 -9.06 7.11
C ALA A 89 -18.43 -8.48 7.29
N PHE A 90 -18.83 -7.53 6.44
CA PHE A 90 -20.03 -6.71 6.65
C PHE A 90 -21.11 -6.87 5.57
N GLN A 91 -20.84 -7.66 4.53
CA GLN A 91 -21.72 -7.87 3.37
C GLN A 91 -22.17 -6.54 2.75
N ALA A 92 -21.28 -5.56 2.82
CA ALA A 92 -21.49 -4.17 2.45
C ALA A 92 -20.28 -3.67 1.64
N PRO A 93 -20.43 -2.63 0.80
CA PRO A 93 -19.27 -1.97 0.21
C PRO A 93 -18.44 -1.29 1.31
N PHE A 94 -17.16 -1.04 1.05
CA PHE A 94 -16.30 -0.33 2.00
C PHE A 94 -16.91 1.02 2.43
N GLY A 95 -17.17 1.18 3.74
CA GLY A 95 -17.96 2.28 4.32
C GLY A 95 -17.43 3.66 3.93
N TYR A 96 -16.19 3.97 4.30
CA TYR A 96 -15.59 5.30 4.04
C TYR A 96 -15.54 5.69 2.56
N ARG A 97 -15.70 4.76 1.62
CA ARG A 97 -15.72 5.12 0.21
C ARG A 97 -17.06 5.67 -0.25
N TYR A 98 -18.17 5.13 0.25
CA TYR A 98 -19.51 5.37 -0.33
C TYR A 98 -20.56 5.81 0.68
N ASN A 99 -20.30 5.64 1.97
CA ASN A 99 -21.22 5.98 3.03
C ASN A 99 -20.83 7.33 3.65
N GLU A 100 -21.77 8.28 3.57
CA GLU A 100 -21.58 9.62 4.11
C GLU A 100 -21.55 9.63 5.64
N ALA A 101 -22.43 8.88 6.30
CA ALA A 101 -22.38 8.73 7.74
C ALA A 101 -21.03 8.15 8.20
N ALA A 102 -20.42 7.25 7.42
CA ALA A 102 -19.10 6.73 7.75
C ALA A 102 -18.00 7.80 7.69
N ILE A 103 -17.96 8.64 6.65
CA ILE A 103 -16.94 9.71 6.55
C ILE A 103 -17.17 10.80 7.61
N ILE A 104 -18.43 11.13 7.91
CA ILE A 104 -18.78 12.08 8.97
C ILE A 104 -18.39 11.51 10.35
N THR A 105 -18.59 10.21 10.56
CA THR A 105 -18.10 9.52 11.77
C THR A 105 -16.59 9.66 11.91
N ALA A 106 -15.81 9.46 10.84
CA ALA A 106 -14.36 9.65 10.87
C ALA A 106 -13.97 11.11 11.17
N PHE A 107 -14.66 12.06 10.55
CA PHE A 107 -14.47 13.50 10.77
C PHE A 107 -14.66 13.87 12.25
N TYR A 108 -15.80 13.54 12.85
CA TYR A 108 -16.05 13.87 14.26
C TYR A 108 -15.22 13.03 15.23
N ARG A 109 -14.89 11.77 14.90
CA ARG A 109 -14.02 10.92 15.73
C ARG A 109 -12.68 11.61 15.97
N ARG A 110 -12.05 12.15 14.94
CA ARG A 110 -10.77 12.88 15.10
C ARG A 110 -10.91 14.11 16.00
N ARG A 111 -11.96 14.91 15.83
CA ARG A 111 -12.19 16.12 16.63
C ARG A 111 -12.45 15.79 18.10
N VAL A 112 -13.27 14.77 18.35
CA VAL A 112 -13.53 14.27 19.71
C VAL A 112 -12.25 13.74 20.34
N VAL A 113 -11.51 12.88 19.65
CA VAL A 113 -10.27 12.31 20.18
C VAL A 113 -9.19 13.37 20.41
N ARG A 114 -9.13 14.42 19.58
CA ARG A 114 -8.24 15.57 19.80
C ARG A 114 -8.52 16.27 21.13
N ALA A 115 -9.78 16.59 21.39
CA ALA A 115 -10.18 17.22 22.65
C ALA A 115 -9.93 16.30 23.85
N LEU A 116 -10.17 14.99 23.71
CA LEU A 116 -9.84 14.02 24.77
C LEU A 116 -8.35 13.94 25.07
N LEU A 117 -7.48 13.95 24.05
CA LEU A 117 -6.03 13.95 24.27
C LEU A 117 -5.57 15.21 25.00
N ALA A 118 -6.11 16.38 24.62
CA ALA A 118 -5.84 17.64 25.31
C ALA A 118 -6.27 17.58 26.78
N ALA A 119 -7.46 17.02 27.06
CA ALA A 119 -7.97 16.90 28.42
C ALA A 119 -7.21 15.87 29.28
N HIS A 120 -6.63 14.80 28.72
CA HIS A 120 -6.03 13.72 29.54
C HIS A 120 -4.51 13.80 29.71
N ASP A 121 -3.87 14.88 29.27
CA ASP A 121 -2.40 15.09 29.34
C ASP A 121 -1.62 13.81 28.94
N ILE A 122 -2.02 13.25 27.80
CA ILE A 122 -1.30 12.18 27.14
C ILE A 122 -0.32 12.88 26.19
N PRO A 123 0.98 12.56 26.21
CA PRO A 123 2.00 13.25 25.41
C PRO A 123 1.92 12.84 23.92
N LEU A 124 0.75 13.02 23.32
CA LEU A 124 0.39 12.72 21.95
C LEU A 124 -0.48 13.86 21.43
N ARG A 125 -0.21 14.28 20.20
CA ARG A 125 -1.09 15.15 19.43
C ARG A 125 -1.80 14.36 18.35
N ILE A 126 -2.85 14.92 17.77
CA ILE A 126 -3.57 14.30 16.66
C ILE A 126 -3.87 15.33 15.57
N SER A 127 -3.62 14.92 14.32
CA SER A 127 -3.94 15.71 13.13
C SER A 127 -5.46 15.93 13.06
N ASN A 128 -5.87 17.20 13.11
CA ASN A 128 -7.28 17.57 13.11
C ASN A 128 -7.99 17.18 11.81
N ALA A 129 -9.29 16.91 11.89
CA ALA A 129 -10.16 16.84 10.71
C ALA A 129 -10.69 18.24 10.40
N LEU A 130 -10.43 18.73 9.18
CA LEU A 130 -10.75 20.09 8.76
C LEU A 130 -12.01 20.13 7.90
N TYR A 131 -12.14 19.20 6.95
CA TYR A 131 -13.33 19.06 6.13
C TYR A 131 -13.51 17.64 5.60
N TYR A 132 -14.68 17.35 5.04
CA TYR A 132 -14.89 16.17 4.20
C TYR A 132 -15.64 16.54 2.91
N ARG A 133 -15.41 15.78 1.84
CA ARG A 133 -16.07 16.02 0.54
C ARG A 133 -16.21 14.75 -0.29
N TRP A 134 -17.15 14.77 -1.23
CA TRP A 134 -17.21 13.79 -2.30
C TRP A 134 -16.33 14.24 -3.47
N SER A 135 -15.52 13.34 -4.03
CA SER A 135 -14.77 13.59 -5.27
C SER A 135 -15.39 12.79 -6.41
N GLU A 136 -15.97 13.48 -7.38
CA GLU A 136 -16.54 12.84 -8.59
C GLU A 136 -15.47 12.14 -9.42
N ALA A 137 -14.28 12.77 -9.53
CA ALA A 137 -13.14 12.20 -10.24
C ALA A 137 -12.68 10.87 -9.59
N ASP A 138 -12.66 10.82 -8.25
CA ASP A 138 -12.25 9.61 -7.53
C ASP A 138 -13.39 8.60 -7.31
N ARG A 139 -14.65 9.05 -7.38
CA ARG A 139 -15.85 8.30 -6.97
C ARG A 139 -15.66 7.71 -5.57
N ALA A 140 -15.26 8.58 -4.65
CA ALA A 140 -14.95 8.28 -3.26
C ALA A 140 -15.08 9.54 -2.39
N PHE A 141 -15.37 9.34 -1.12
CA PHE A 141 -15.21 10.39 -0.12
C PHE A 141 -13.73 10.68 0.19
N ILE A 142 -13.50 11.93 0.59
CA ILE A 142 -12.22 12.49 0.98
C ILE A 142 -12.37 13.10 2.37
N LEU A 143 -11.37 12.86 3.22
CA LEU A 143 -11.20 13.54 4.52
C LEU A 143 -9.98 14.46 4.43
N GLY A 144 -10.20 15.77 4.57
CA GLY A 144 -9.15 16.79 4.66
C GLY A 144 -8.66 16.92 6.10
N THR A 145 -7.35 16.78 6.30
CA THR A 145 -6.73 16.73 7.64
C THR A 145 -5.52 17.64 7.72
N GLU A 146 -5.23 18.12 8.93
CA GLU A 146 -4.07 18.96 9.24
C GLU A 146 -2.77 18.31 8.76
N TYR A 147 -1.99 19.03 7.95
CA TYR A 147 -0.66 18.59 7.55
C TYR A 147 0.33 18.76 8.70
N VAL A 148 0.96 17.66 9.08
CA VAL A 148 2.02 17.66 10.08
C VAL A 148 3.35 17.39 9.36
N PRO A 149 4.29 18.37 9.32
CA PRO A 149 5.57 18.23 8.64
C PRO A 149 6.56 17.39 9.47
N GLY A 150 6.16 16.18 9.87
CA GLY A 150 6.96 15.25 10.66
C GLY A 150 7.55 14.10 9.84
N SER A 151 8.40 13.30 10.47
CA SER A 151 8.98 12.07 9.93
C SER A 151 8.37 10.83 10.62
N GLY A 152 8.46 9.66 9.98
CA GLY A 152 8.11 8.40 10.64
C GLY A 152 9.00 8.14 11.86
N LEU A 153 8.59 7.23 12.75
CA LEU A 153 9.36 6.88 13.94
C LEU A 153 10.78 6.39 13.59
N GLN A 154 11.77 6.84 14.35
CA GLN A 154 13.14 6.35 14.25
C GLN A 154 13.20 4.88 14.68
N VAL A 155 13.89 4.07 13.89
CA VAL A 155 14.10 2.65 14.17
C VAL A 155 15.29 2.50 15.11
N ASN A 156 15.24 1.52 16.02
CA ASN A 156 16.38 1.20 16.88
C ASN A 156 17.68 1.07 16.05
N PRO A 157 18.80 1.64 16.54
CA PRO A 157 20.08 1.40 15.91
C PRO A 157 20.41 -0.09 15.92
N VAL A 158 21.31 -0.44 15.00
CA VAL A 158 22.04 -1.71 14.88
C VAL A 158 22.35 -2.32 16.26
N ASN A 159 21.65 -3.40 16.64
CA ASN A 159 22.07 -4.22 17.79
C ASN A 159 22.79 -5.48 17.29
N GLU A 160 24.11 -5.44 17.24
CA GLU A 160 24.98 -6.56 16.81
C GLU A 160 25.15 -7.65 17.87
N HIS A 161 24.54 -7.48 19.05
CA HIS A 161 24.71 -8.36 20.21
C HIS A 161 23.35 -8.79 20.78
N MET A 162 22.36 -9.00 19.92
CA MET A 162 20.98 -9.25 20.35
C MET A 162 20.87 -10.54 21.19
N VAL A 163 21.51 -11.63 20.77
CA VAL A 163 21.55 -12.92 21.49
C VAL A 163 22.46 -12.84 22.71
N ARG A 164 23.67 -12.26 22.59
CA ARG A 164 24.58 -12.06 23.73
C ARG A 164 23.92 -11.24 24.83
N SER A 165 23.18 -10.18 24.50
CA SER A 165 22.44 -9.36 25.47
C SER A 165 21.32 -10.11 26.21
N LEU A 166 20.82 -11.24 25.67
CA LEU A 166 19.88 -12.10 26.39
C LEU A 166 20.58 -12.98 27.44
N PHE A 167 21.86 -13.29 27.24
CA PHE A 167 22.66 -14.16 28.12
C PHE A 167 23.61 -13.39 29.05
N THR A 168 24.05 -12.19 28.67
CA THR A 168 24.82 -11.29 29.51
C THR A 168 23.91 -10.22 30.08
N ARG A 169 23.86 -10.10 31.41
CA ARG A 169 23.12 -9.06 32.15
C ARG A 169 23.77 -7.67 32.01
N GLN A 170 24.34 -7.36 30.85
CA GLN A 170 24.91 -6.05 30.54
C GLN A 170 23.76 -5.13 30.12
N SER A 171 23.42 -4.22 31.01
CA SER A 171 22.59 -3.05 30.71
C SER A 171 23.37 -2.17 29.74
N ASN A 172 23.16 -2.36 28.43
CA ASN A 172 23.63 -1.40 27.44
C ASN A 172 22.86 -0.09 27.67
N LYS A 173 23.56 0.94 28.16
CA LYS A 173 23.10 2.33 28.26
C LYS A 173 22.91 2.92 26.86
N ARG A 174 21.97 2.40 26.08
CA ARG A 174 21.54 3.03 24.82
C ARG A 174 20.48 4.08 25.14
N PRO A 175 20.46 5.22 24.42
CA PRO A 175 19.34 6.15 24.52
C PRO A 175 18.04 5.43 24.15
N PRO A 176 16.93 5.72 24.86
CA PRO A 176 15.65 5.09 24.59
C PRO A 176 15.18 5.45 23.18
N THR A 177 14.63 4.47 22.48
CA THR A 177 14.22 4.68 21.08
C THR A 177 12.88 5.38 20.99
N ASP A 178 12.55 5.98 19.84
CA ASP A 178 11.26 6.65 19.62
C ASP A 178 10.09 5.76 20.03
N TYR A 179 10.16 4.46 19.71
CA TYR A 179 9.15 3.50 20.11
C TYR A 179 9.11 3.26 21.62
N GLU A 180 10.26 3.14 22.29
CA GLU A 180 10.32 2.95 23.75
C GLU A 180 9.74 4.16 24.49
N ILE A 181 9.97 5.38 23.98
CA ILE A 181 9.40 6.62 24.51
C ILE A 181 7.89 6.69 24.22
N LEU A 182 7.47 6.29 23.02
CA LEU A 182 6.08 6.34 22.57
C LEU A 182 5.18 5.29 23.23
N LEU A 183 5.73 4.12 23.58
CA LEU A 183 4.98 2.95 24.02
C LEU A 183 4.09 3.20 25.26
N PRO A 184 4.55 3.87 26.33
CA PRO A 184 3.68 4.23 27.46
C PRO A 184 2.51 5.12 27.04
N ALA A 185 2.75 6.10 26.17
CA ALA A 185 1.72 7.01 25.67
C ALA A 185 0.69 6.26 24.81
N MET A 186 1.13 5.36 23.93
CA MET A 186 0.23 4.48 23.16
C MET A 186 -0.65 3.62 24.05
N ARG A 187 -0.09 3.03 25.12
CA ARG A 187 -0.88 2.20 26.06
C ARG A 187 -1.93 3.03 26.81
N ARG A 188 -1.56 4.23 27.28
CA ARG A 188 -2.51 5.17 27.91
C ARG A 188 -3.61 5.57 26.93
N PHE A 189 -3.24 5.83 25.69
CA PHE A 189 -4.18 6.23 24.65
C PHE A 189 -5.13 5.11 24.22
N GLU A 190 -4.62 3.89 23.98
CA GLU A 190 -5.45 2.72 23.70
C GLU A 190 -6.46 2.47 24.83
N ARG A 191 -5.99 2.58 26.09
CA ARG A 191 -6.85 2.41 27.27
C ARG A 191 -7.94 3.47 27.32
N LEU A 192 -7.59 4.75 27.14
CA LEU A 192 -8.57 5.84 27.08
C LEU A 192 -9.66 5.57 26.04
N LEU A 193 -9.27 5.19 24.82
CA LEU A 193 -10.23 4.87 23.75
C LEU A 193 -11.13 3.68 24.10
N ARG A 194 -10.59 2.66 24.78
CA ARG A 194 -11.38 1.50 25.22
C ARG A 194 -12.37 1.85 26.34
N ASP A 195 -11.91 2.64 27.30
CA ASP A 195 -12.68 3.01 28.49
C ASP A 195 -13.84 3.94 28.13
N CYS A 196 -13.62 4.86 27.18
CA CYS A 196 -14.67 5.75 26.68
C CYS A 196 -15.60 5.07 25.65
N GLY A 197 -15.30 3.85 25.18
CA GLY A 197 -16.18 3.14 24.24
C GLY A 197 -15.85 3.35 22.76
N LEU A 198 -14.76 4.04 22.43
CA LEU A 198 -14.12 4.05 21.10
C LEU A 198 -13.26 2.79 20.87
N VAL A 199 -13.74 1.62 21.31
CA VAL A 199 -12.99 0.36 21.33
C VAL A 199 -12.50 -0.01 19.92
N GLY A 200 -13.35 0.17 18.90
CA GLY A 200 -12.99 -0.16 17.53
C GLY A 200 -11.93 0.76 16.91
N SER A 201 -11.64 1.92 17.51
CA SER A 201 -10.54 2.80 17.11
C SER A 201 -9.27 2.52 17.91
N GLY A 202 -9.39 1.94 19.11
CA GLY A 202 -8.25 1.57 19.95
C GLY A 202 -7.21 0.71 19.22
N TRP A 203 -7.62 -0.19 18.33
CA TRP A 203 -6.66 -1.07 17.65
C TRP A 203 -5.73 -0.31 16.67
N GLN A 204 -6.13 0.86 16.17
CA GLN A 204 -5.28 1.72 15.32
C GLN A 204 -4.09 2.28 16.08
N VAL A 205 -4.16 2.31 17.40
CA VAL A 205 -3.13 2.85 18.29
C VAL A 205 -2.58 1.80 19.26
N CYS A 206 -3.13 0.58 19.20
CA CYS A 206 -2.74 -0.52 20.05
C CYS A 206 -1.29 -0.93 19.78
N PRO A 207 -0.40 -0.96 20.79
CA PRO A 207 0.97 -1.39 20.61
C PRO A 207 1.10 -2.81 20.07
N ALA A 208 0.16 -3.71 20.41
CA ALA A 208 0.15 -5.09 19.93
C ALA A 208 -0.22 -5.19 18.43
N ALA A 209 -0.92 -4.19 17.88
CA ALA A 209 -1.18 -4.12 16.45
C ALA A 209 0.12 -3.74 15.73
N ILE A 210 0.67 -4.68 14.96
CA ILE A 210 1.95 -4.53 14.26
C ILE A 210 2.00 -3.30 13.30
N VAL A 211 0.84 -2.86 12.83
CA VAL A 211 0.69 -1.75 11.87
C VAL A 211 0.40 -0.40 12.52
N SER A 212 0.08 -0.34 13.82
CA SER A 212 -0.35 0.91 14.48
C SER A 212 0.76 1.96 14.52
N THR A 213 2.02 1.57 14.60
CA THR A 213 3.16 2.49 14.67
C THR A 213 3.29 3.37 13.42
N ALA A 214 2.81 2.91 12.27
CA ALA A 214 2.81 3.70 11.04
C ALA A 214 1.81 4.87 11.07
N ASN A 215 0.88 4.87 12.04
CA ASN A 215 -0.05 5.97 12.28
C ASN A 215 0.55 7.09 13.15
N PHE A 216 1.82 6.94 13.58
CA PHE A 216 2.53 7.92 14.40
C PHE A 216 3.70 8.53 13.63
N ILE A 217 3.87 9.83 13.77
CA ILE A 217 5.02 10.58 13.24
C ILE A 217 5.63 11.44 14.34
N ARG A 218 6.91 11.75 14.22
CA ARG A 218 7.64 12.64 15.12
C ARG A 218 7.79 14.00 14.47
N CYS A 219 7.44 15.07 15.19
CA CYS A 219 7.54 16.44 14.72
C CYS A 219 7.97 17.35 15.89
N LYS A 220 9.09 18.07 15.75
CA LYS A 220 9.61 19.00 16.77
C LYS A 220 9.70 18.40 18.19
N GLY A 221 10.10 17.13 18.28
CA GLY A 221 10.24 16.43 19.57
C GLY A 221 8.94 15.81 20.11
N GLU A 222 7.79 16.06 19.47
CA GLU A 222 6.49 15.52 19.87
C GLU A 222 6.02 14.38 18.95
N PHE A 223 5.12 13.54 19.46
CA PHE A 223 4.50 12.46 18.70
C PHE A 223 3.09 12.84 18.26
N TRP A 224 2.80 12.62 16.99
CA TRP A 224 1.53 12.95 16.35
C TRP A 224 0.87 11.71 15.78
N VAL A 225 -0.41 11.54 16.05
CA VAL A 225 -1.29 10.54 15.44
C VAL A 225 -1.87 11.14 14.16
N ILE A 226 -1.63 10.49 13.03
CA ILE A 226 -2.10 10.93 11.71
C ILE A 226 -3.25 10.09 11.15
N ASP A 227 -3.55 8.94 11.76
CA ASP A 227 -4.61 8.05 11.31
C ASP A 227 -5.38 7.40 12.47
N LEU A 228 -6.71 7.39 12.34
CA LEU A 228 -7.66 6.67 13.20
C LEU A 228 -8.73 5.93 12.36
N GLU A 229 -8.59 5.89 11.04
CA GLU A 229 -9.55 5.26 10.14
C GLU A 229 -9.05 3.89 9.72
N SER A 230 -9.76 2.84 10.12
CA SER A 230 -9.33 1.48 9.84
C SER A 230 -9.41 1.14 8.36
N GLY A 231 -8.35 0.50 7.86
CA GLY A 231 -8.36 -0.10 6.53
C GLY A 231 -8.98 -1.48 6.49
N ILE A 232 -8.91 -2.23 7.59
CA ILE A 232 -9.40 -3.61 7.71
C ILE A 232 -10.05 -3.81 9.08
N PRO A 233 -10.92 -4.81 9.26
CA PRO A 233 -11.43 -5.16 10.58
C PRO A 233 -10.31 -5.59 11.53
N ALA A 234 -10.51 -5.40 12.84
CA ALA A 234 -9.53 -5.70 13.89
C ALA A 234 -9.43 -7.21 14.18
N ILE A 235 -9.03 -7.98 13.17
CA ILE A 235 -8.89 -9.44 13.22
C ILE A 235 -7.49 -9.91 13.64
N MET A 236 -6.53 -8.99 13.71
CA MET A 236 -5.11 -9.35 13.90
C MET A 236 -4.66 -9.32 15.37
N VAL A 237 -5.48 -8.78 16.27
CA VAL A 237 -5.13 -8.64 17.67
C VAL A 237 -6.15 -9.45 18.49
N PRO A 238 -5.72 -10.53 19.18
CA PRO A 238 -6.62 -11.45 19.87
C PRO A 238 -7.61 -10.77 20.81
N TYR A 239 -7.17 -9.72 21.52
CA TYR A 239 -8.05 -8.94 22.40
C TYR A 239 -9.29 -8.41 21.65
N TYR A 240 -9.14 -7.74 20.50
CA TYR A 240 -10.27 -7.16 19.78
C TYR A 240 -11.15 -8.22 19.11
N VAL A 241 -10.57 -9.35 18.72
CA VAL A 241 -11.32 -10.51 18.23
C VAL A 241 -12.21 -11.05 19.35
N ILE A 242 -11.63 -11.40 20.49
CA ILE A 242 -12.35 -11.93 21.66
C ILE A 242 -13.39 -10.92 22.14
N TYR A 243 -13.02 -9.65 22.24
CA TYR A 243 -13.92 -8.59 22.65
C TYR A 243 -15.13 -8.47 21.73
N GLY A 244 -14.90 -8.40 20.41
CA GLY A 244 -15.96 -8.38 19.41
C GLY A 244 -16.80 -9.64 19.44
N LEU A 245 -16.21 -10.80 19.76
CA LEU A 245 -16.95 -12.05 19.97
C LEU A 245 -17.92 -11.93 21.15
N LEU A 246 -17.45 -11.49 22.31
CA LEU A 246 -18.24 -11.40 23.54
C LEU A 246 -19.33 -10.32 23.49
N HIS A 247 -19.10 -9.22 22.79
CA HIS A 247 -20.03 -8.08 22.73
C HIS A 247 -20.87 -8.05 21.44
N GLY A 248 -20.81 -9.11 20.62
CA GLY A 248 -21.61 -9.21 19.40
C GLY A 248 -21.20 -8.25 18.27
N GLN A 249 -19.97 -7.74 18.30
CA GLN A 249 -19.40 -6.83 17.30
C GLN A 249 -18.37 -7.57 16.44
N ARG A 250 -18.82 -8.59 15.69
CA ARG A 250 -17.94 -9.51 14.94
C ARG A 250 -17.92 -9.17 13.44
N PRO A 251 -16.76 -8.92 12.82
CA PRO A 251 -15.54 -8.40 13.44
C PRO A 251 -15.67 -6.91 13.79
N MET A 252 -14.83 -6.45 14.72
CA MET A 252 -14.72 -5.03 15.08
C MET A 252 -14.18 -4.21 13.89
N PHE A 253 -14.79 -3.07 13.60
CA PHE A 253 -14.31 -2.09 12.62
C PHE A 253 -14.79 -0.69 13.00
N ASP A 254 -13.88 0.07 13.64
CA ASP A 254 -14.11 1.45 14.07
C ASP A 254 -15.43 1.65 14.86
N ASP A 255 -15.84 0.62 15.59
CA ASP A 255 -17.05 0.60 16.40
C ASP A 255 -16.96 1.54 17.61
N LEU A 256 -18.10 2.21 17.86
CA LEU A 256 -18.36 3.08 19.00
C LEU A 256 -19.48 2.47 19.85
N GLU A 257 -19.23 2.27 21.13
CA GLU A 257 -20.24 1.86 22.10
C GLU A 257 -20.91 3.08 22.73
N ALA A 258 -21.97 3.60 22.07
CA ALA A 258 -22.66 4.82 22.50
C ALA A 258 -23.10 4.80 23.97
N GLY A 259 -23.56 3.64 24.48
CA GLY A 259 -23.94 3.50 25.89
C GLY A 259 -22.76 3.58 26.87
N ARG A 260 -21.59 3.04 26.50
CA ARG A 260 -20.36 3.20 27.30
C ARG A 260 -19.86 4.64 27.22
N TRP A 261 -19.90 5.20 26.02
CA TRP A 261 -19.51 6.58 25.74
C TRP A 261 -20.29 7.58 26.58
N SER A 262 -21.63 7.51 26.59
CA SER A 262 -22.47 8.37 27.43
C SER A 262 -22.09 8.26 28.91
N ARG A 263 -22.07 7.04 29.46
CA ARG A 263 -21.71 6.83 30.88
C ARG A 263 -20.28 7.25 31.22
N TRP A 264 -19.37 7.18 30.28
CA TRP A 264 -18.01 7.66 30.49
C TRP A 264 -17.97 9.18 30.49
N PHE A 265 -18.66 9.82 29.54
CA PHE A 265 -18.75 11.28 29.43
C PHE A 265 -19.39 11.91 30.66
N ASP A 266 -20.51 11.35 31.13
CA ASP A 266 -21.23 11.80 32.32
C ASP A 266 -20.33 11.73 33.57
N ARG A 267 -19.57 10.64 33.72
CA ARG A 267 -18.67 10.45 34.87
C ARG A 267 -17.46 11.39 34.88
N HIS A 268 -17.00 11.83 33.73
CA HIS A 268 -15.79 12.68 33.60
C HIS A 268 -16.13 14.14 33.29
N THR A 269 -17.41 14.55 33.38
CA THR A 269 -17.83 15.92 33.05
C THR A 269 -17.10 16.96 33.90
N GLY A 270 -16.95 16.73 35.21
CA GLY A 270 -16.20 17.63 36.10
C GLY A 270 -14.73 17.76 35.70
N ASP A 271 -14.07 16.64 35.43
CA ASP A 271 -12.67 16.62 34.99
C ASP A 271 -12.48 17.35 33.66
N LEU A 272 -13.38 17.14 32.70
CA LEU A 272 -13.33 17.79 31.39
C LEU A 272 -13.52 19.31 31.51
N LEU A 273 -14.49 19.77 32.31
CA LEU A 273 -14.73 21.21 32.56
C LEU A 273 -13.57 21.88 33.29
N SER A 274 -12.80 21.14 34.09
CA SER A 274 -11.62 21.68 34.78
C SER A 274 -10.40 21.86 33.87
N ARG A 275 -10.41 21.27 32.66
CA ARG A 275 -9.24 21.20 31.77
C ARG A 275 -9.46 21.80 30.39
N LEU A 276 -10.71 21.87 29.96
CA LEU A 276 -11.13 22.53 28.72
C LEU A 276 -11.81 23.84 29.08
N ASP A 277 -11.66 24.85 28.25
CA ASP A 277 -12.48 26.04 28.41
C ASP A 277 -13.96 25.73 28.08
N GLN A 278 -14.86 26.67 28.41
CA GLN A 278 -16.29 26.49 28.19
C GLN A 278 -16.63 26.27 26.71
N ALA A 279 -15.95 26.95 25.78
CA ALA A 279 -16.22 26.84 24.36
C ALA A 279 -15.73 25.49 23.80
N GLU A 280 -14.53 25.06 24.19
CA GLU A 280 -13.95 23.76 23.86
C GLU A 280 -14.80 22.60 24.39
N TYR A 281 -15.29 22.71 25.62
CA TYR A 281 -16.19 21.72 26.20
C TYR A 281 -17.51 21.63 25.44
N GLN A 282 -18.15 22.75 25.13
CA GLN A 282 -19.39 22.75 24.33
C GLN A 282 -19.17 22.17 22.93
N GLN A 283 -18.04 22.49 22.30
CA GLN A 283 -17.67 21.90 21.01
C GLN A 283 -17.44 20.38 21.12
N LEU A 284 -16.81 19.91 22.20
CA LEU A 284 -16.64 18.48 22.47
C LEU A 284 -18.01 17.80 22.63
N VAL A 285 -18.93 18.36 23.42
CA VAL A 285 -20.30 17.83 23.59
C VAL A 285 -21.02 17.76 22.24
N HIS A 286 -20.95 18.82 21.45
CA HIS A 286 -21.57 18.86 20.11
C HIS A 286 -20.97 17.78 19.19
N ASN A 287 -19.65 17.73 19.08
CA ASN A 287 -18.94 16.75 18.23
C ASN A 287 -19.20 15.31 18.69
N SER A 288 -19.32 15.09 20.00
CA SER A 288 -19.66 13.82 20.66
C SER A 288 -21.06 13.33 20.26
N GLY A 289 -22.05 14.21 20.29
CA GLY A 289 -23.41 13.92 19.83
C GLY A 289 -23.48 13.60 18.33
N GLN A 290 -22.76 14.36 17.51
CA GLN A 290 -22.64 14.09 16.08
C GLN A 290 -21.96 12.74 15.80
N LEU A 291 -20.86 12.45 16.50
CA LEU A 291 -20.15 11.19 16.40
C LEU A 291 -21.07 9.99 16.70
N CYS A 292 -21.85 10.04 17.77
CA CYS A 292 -22.79 8.97 18.13
C CYS A 292 -23.88 8.79 17.07
N THR A 293 -24.49 9.90 16.62
CA THR A 293 -25.55 9.91 15.61
C THR A 293 -25.08 9.28 14.29
N HIS A 294 -23.94 9.74 13.77
CA HIS A 294 -23.43 9.27 12.49
C HIS A 294 -22.83 7.86 12.58
N ALA A 295 -22.24 7.48 13.71
CA ALA A 295 -21.77 6.11 13.92
C ALA A 295 -22.94 5.12 13.88
N ALA A 296 -24.04 5.42 14.59
CA ALA A 296 -25.24 4.61 14.58
C ALA A 296 -25.89 4.54 13.18
N ALA A 297 -26.00 5.70 12.50
CA ALA A 297 -26.52 5.75 11.13
C ALA A 297 -25.68 4.91 10.17
N TRP A 298 -24.35 4.99 10.25
CA TRP A 298 -23.47 4.16 9.44
C TRP A 298 -23.72 2.67 9.69
N LYS A 299 -23.70 2.21 10.96
CA LYS A 299 -23.85 0.77 11.25
C LYS A 299 -25.22 0.21 10.85
N LYS A 300 -26.30 1.02 10.87
CA LYS A 300 -27.62 0.61 10.37
C LYS A 300 -27.70 0.40 8.86
N THR A 301 -26.73 0.89 8.09
CA THR A 301 -26.71 0.71 6.62
C THR A 301 -25.95 -0.53 6.17
N GLU A 302 -25.30 -1.23 7.10
CA GLU A 302 -24.56 -2.46 6.83
C GLU A 302 -25.44 -3.66 7.14
N LEU A 303 -25.30 -4.73 6.34
CA LEU A 303 -26.01 -5.96 6.64
C LEU A 303 -25.38 -6.65 7.85
N ALA A 304 -24.04 -6.77 7.83
CA ALA A 304 -23.21 -7.25 8.93
C ALA A 304 -23.81 -8.43 9.69
N ILE A 305 -24.10 -9.52 8.97
CA ILE A 305 -24.84 -10.69 9.49
C ILE A 305 -24.20 -11.29 10.74
N PHE A 306 -22.89 -11.13 10.90
CA PHE A 306 -22.14 -11.66 12.04
C PHE A 306 -22.26 -10.81 13.33
N ARG A 307 -22.88 -9.63 13.25
CA ARG A 307 -23.13 -8.77 14.41
C ARG A 307 -24.43 -9.19 15.11
N ASN A 308 -24.48 -8.97 16.41
CA ASN A 308 -25.69 -9.24 17.19
C ASN A 308 -26.69 -8.08 17.09
N PRO A 309 -27.99 -8.40 17.06
CA PRO A 309 -28.56 -9.74 16.90
C PRO A 309 -28.32 -10.32 15.48
N PHE A 310 -28.01 -11.62 15.40
CA PHE A 310 -27.80 -12.31 14.13
C PHE A 310 -29.11 -12.30 13.33
N HIS A 311 -29.19 -11.44 12.32
CA HIS A 311 -30.33 -11.36 11.43
C HIS A 311 -29.87 -11.39 9.99
N LEU A 312 -30.45 -12.30 9.20
CA LEU A 312 -30.20 -12.37 7.76
C LEU A 312 -30.65 -11.08 7.04
N ILE A 313 -31.68 -10.38 7.56
CA ILE A 313 -32.09 -9.02 7.18
C ILE A 313 -32.89 -8.40 8.36
N PRO A 314 -32.27 -7.62 9.28
CA PRO A 314 -33.00 -6.98 10.37
C PRO A 314 -34.11 -6.09 9.81
N SER A 315 -35.36 -6.26 10.25
CA SER A 315 -36.53 -5.47 9.79
C SER A 315 -36.28 -3.96 9.94
N ASP A 316 -35.64 -3.59 11.04
CA ASP A 316 -35.51 -2.21 11.51
C ASP A 316 -34.48 -1.42 10.70
N ASN A 317 -33.56 -2.13 10.02
CA ASN A 317 -32.46 -1.53 9.25
C ASN A 317 -32.77 -1.45 7.75
N ARG A 318 -33.83 -2.12 7.26
CA ARG A 318 -34.14 -2.23 5.82
C ARG A 318 -34.28 -0.87 5.15
N ALA A 319 -34.96 0.07 5.81
CA ALA A 319 -35.15 1.43 5.30
C ALA A 319 -33.80 2.15 5.16
N CYS A 320 -32.96 2.14 6.20
CA CYS A 320 -31.63 2.75 6.18
C CYS A 320 -30.72 2.13 5.10
N MET A 321 -30.70 0.79 5.00
CA MET A 321 -29.94 0.07 3.99
C MET A 321 -30.40 0.42 2.57
N LYS A 322 -31.72 0.47 2.34
CA LYS A 322 -32.32 0.86 1.06
C LYS A 322 -31.91 2.28 0.68
N THR A 323 -32.10 3.25 1.58
CA THR A 323 -31.74 4.65 1.34
C THR A 323 -30.25 4.80 1.03
N ALA A 324 -29.37 4.16 1.81
CA ALA A 324 -27.93 4.20 1.56
C ALA A 324 -27.54 3.53 0.24
N ALA A 325 -28.21 2.42 -0.13
CA ALA A 325 -27.98 1.76 -1.40
C ALA A 325 -28.40 2.65 -2.59
N LEU A 326 -29.57 3.29 -2.51
CA LEU A 326 -30.10 4.20 -3.52
C LEU A 326 -29.23 5.44 -3.70
N GLU A 327 -28.83 6.08 -2.61
CA GLU A 327 -27.98 7.27 -2.67
C GLU A 327 -26.61 6.94 -3.28
N ARG A 328 -26.03 5.78 -2.92
CA ARG A 328 -24.83 5.27 -3.59
C ARG A 328 -25.08 4.99 -5.07
N TRP A 329 -26.22 4.40 -5.45
CA TRP A 329 -26.52 4.13 -6.85
C TRP A 329 -26.67 5.41 -7.66
N ARG A 330 -27.29 6.45 -7.08
CA ARG A 330 -27.41 7.79 -7.66
C ARG A 330 -26.03 8.43 -7.86
N ARG A 331 -25.19 8.48 -6.82
CA ARG A 331 -23.80 9.01 -6.89
C ARG A 331 -22.92 8.26 -7.90
N LEU A 332 -23.17 6.97 -8.11
CA LEU A 332 -22.46 6.16 -9.10
C LEU A 332 -23.10 6.17 -10.49
N GLU A 333 -24.17 6.98 -10.68
CA GLU A 333 -24.96 7.10 -11.90
C GLU A 333 -25.48 5.73 -12.38
N LEU A 334 -25.77 4.82 -11.45
CA LEU A 334 -26.39 3.53 -11.73
C LEU A 334 -27.89 3.68 -11.94
N ILE A 335 -28.48 4.68 -11.28
CA ILE A 335 -29.86 5.08 -11.44
C ILE A 335 -29.96 6.59 -11.70
N ASP A 336 -31.01 7.02 -12.39
CA ASP A 336 -31.33 8.44 -12.55
C ASP A 336 -32.24 8.96 -11.41
N LYS A 337 -32.61 10.24 -11.48
CA LYS A 337 -33.42 10.89 -10.43
C LYS A 337 -34.84 10.33 -10.36
N GLU A 338 -35.47 10.09 -11.51
CA GLU A 338 -36.84 9.53 -11.60
C GLU A 338 -36.88 8.14 -10.96
N GLU A 339 -35.92 7.28 -11.32
CA GLU A 339 -35.81 5.93 -10.78
C GLU A 339 -35.44 5.92 -9.30
N HIS A 340 -34.59 6.85 -8.84
CA HIS A 340 -34.28 7.02 -7.42
C HIS A 340 -35.54 7.32 -6.59
N GLU A 341 -36.39 8.26 -7.05
CA GLU A 341 -37.65 8.59 -6.39
C GLU A 341 -38.63 7.39 -6.40
N TRP A 342 -38.75 6.70 -7.54
CA TRP A 342 -39.61 5.52 -7.67
C TRP A 342 -39.18 4.35 -6.77
N TYR A 343 -37.88 4.04 -6.71
CA TYR A 343 -37.40 3.03 -5.79
C TYR A 343 -37.62 3.46 -4.35
N GLY A 344 -37.53 4.75 -4.03
CA GLY A 344 -37.77 5.30 -2.69
C GLY A 344 -39.14 4.92 -2.13
N THR A 345 -40.19 5.00 -2.94
CA THR A 345 -41.58 4.71 -2.55
C THR A 345 -41.93 3.22 -2.60
N THR A 346 -41.20 2.43 -3.38
CA THR A 346 -41.53 1.01 -3.62
C THR A 346 -41.08 0.09 -2.46
N TRP A 347 -42.00 -0.72 -1.92
CA TRP A 347 -41.68 -1.72 -0.88
C TRP A 347 -40.93 -2.95 -1.42
N ARG A 348 -41.05 -3.22 -2.73
CA ARG A 348 -40.43 -4.34 -3.46
C ARG A 348 -38.97 -4.11 -3.88
N PHE A 349 -38.20 -3.29 -3.15
CA PHE A 349 -36.84 -2.90 -3.53
C PHE A 349 -35.93 -4.11 -3.88
N ALA A 350 -35.96 -5.16 -3.06
CA ALA A 350 -35.11 -6.34 -3.21
C ALA A 350 -35.46 -7.23 -4.41
N THR A 351 -36.66 -7.11 -4.98
CA THR A 351 -37.10 -7.89 -6.15
C THR A 351 -36.97 -7.11 -7.45
N THR A 352 -36.39 -5.91 -7.40
CA THR A 352 -36.21 -5.08 -8.60
C THR A 352 -35.10 -5.63 -9.49
N ARG A 353 -35.26 -5.48 -10.81
CA ARG A 353 -34.23 -5.89 -11.78
C ARG A 353 -32.89 -5.23 -11.48
N THR A 354 -32.88 -3.95 -11.11
CA THR A 354 -31.67 -3.22 -10.70
C THR A 354 -30.98 -3.83 -9.48
N PHE A 355 -31.75 -4.28 -8.48
CA PHE A 355 -31.18 -4.99 -7.34
C PHE A 355 -30.59 -6.35 -7.75
N LEU A 356 -31.36 -7.16 -8.50
CA LEU A 356 -30.98 -8.51 -8.93
C LEU A 356 -29.78 -8.53 -9.88
N CYS A 357 -29.76 -7.67 -10.90
CA CYS A 357 -28.59 -7.46 -11.77
C CYS A 357 -27.33 -7.08 -10.99
N GLY A 358 -27.55 -6.57 -9.80
CA GLY A 358 -26.54 -6.19 -8.85
C GLY A 358 -25.87 -7.28 -8.03
N LEU A 359 -26.47 -8.47 -8.02
CA LEU A 359 -25.86 -9.67 -7.45
C LEU A 359 -24.71 -10.17 -8.34
N LEU A 360 -24.74 -9.82 -9.63
CA LEU A 360 -23.65 -10.12 -10.55
C LEU A 360 -22.43 -9.26 -10.22
N PRO A 361 -21.26 -9.87 -9.98
CA PRO A 361 -20.07 -9.14 -9.55
C PRO A 361 -19.48 -8.29 -10.70
N GLY A 362 -18.68 -7.29 -10.30
CA GLY A 362 -17.75 -6.61 -11.20
C GLY A 362 -18.35 -5.54 -12.12
N SER A 363 -17.86 -5.47 -13.36
CA SER A 363 -18.30 -4.51 -14.38
C SER A 363 -19.62 -4.91 -15.02
N PHE A 364 -19.88 -6.21 -15.17
CA PHE A 364 -21.07 -6.73 -15.83
C PHE A 364 -22.35 -6.39 -15.05
N GLY A 365 -22.39 -6.64 -13.74
CA GLY A 365 -23.54 -6.24 -12.92
C GLY A 365 -23.76 -4.73 -12.88
N ARG A 366 -22.70 -3.92 -12.92
CA ARG A 366 -22.82 -2.45 -13.04
C ARG A 366 -23.40 -2.01 -14.37
N PHE A 367 -23.01 -2.65 -15.47
CA PHE A 367 -23.55 -2.42 -16.80
C PHE A 367 -25.05 -2.73 -16.82
N LEU A 368 -25.45 -3.91 -16.34
CA LEU A 368 -26.86 -4.31 -16.29
C LEU A 368 -27.70 -3.43 -15.37
N ARG A 369 -27.14 -3.01 -14.22
CA ARG A 369 -27.78 -2.02 -13.33
C ARG A 369 -28.05 -0.69 -14.04
N ARG A 370 -27.05 -0.14 -14.75
CA ARG A 370 -27.21 1.10 -15.51
C ARG A 370 -28.24 0.97 -16.61
N LEU A 371 -28.24 -0.16 -17.32
CA LEU A 371 -29.25 -0.44 -18.34
C LEU A 371 -30.66 -0.54 -17.74
N SER A 372 -30.80 -1.12 -16.55
CA SER A 372 -32.09 -1.26 -15.89
C SER A 372 -32.58 0.02 -15.19
N GLY A 373 -31.69 0.86 -14.67
CA GLY A 373 -32.07 1.95 -13.76
C GLY A 373 -31.76 3.37 -14.24
N ASN A 374 -31.10 3.54 -15.39
CA ASN A 374 -30.74 4.87 -15.91
C ASN A 374 -31.27 5.03 -17.35
N ARG A 375 -32.27 5.89 -17.51
CA ARG A 375 -32.96 6.15 -18.78
C ARG A 375 -32.03 6.76 -19.83
N GLN A 376 -31.17 7.69 -19.44
CA GLN A 376 -30.18 8.28 -20.35
C GLN A 376 -29.22 7.19 -20.85
N TYR A 377 -28.74 6.32 -19.96
CA TYR A 377 -27.85 5.23 -20.33
C TYR A 377 -28.51 4.23 -21.29
N ARG A 378 -29.82 3.93 -21.11
CA ARG A 378 -30.59 3.11 -22.07
C ARG A 378 -30.66 3.76 -23.45
N GLN A 379 -30.95 5.05 -23.50
CA GLN A 379 -31.01 5.81 -24.74
C GLN A 379 -29.64 5.82 -25.44
N ASP A 380 -28.57 6.10 -24.70
CA ASP A 380 -27.20 6.07 -25.22
C ASP A 380 -26.80 4.68 -25.71
N THR A 381 -27.21 3.61 -25.01
CA THR A 381 -26.98 2.22 -25.46
C THR A 381 -27.75 1.90 -26.73
N SER A 382 -29.01 2.33 -26.83
CA SER A 382 -29.81 2.18 -28.05
C SER A 382 -29.21 2.95 -29.23
N ARG A 383 -28.75 4.19 -29.00
CA ARG A 383 -28.03 4.99 -29.97
C ARG A 383 -26.72 4.33 -30.38
N PHE A 384 -25.95 3.75 -29.46
CA PHE A 384 -24.73 3.01 -29.79
C PHE A 384 -24.96 1.87 -30.80
N LEU A 385 -26.10 1.17 -30.68
CA LEU A 385 -26.46 0.10 -31.61
C LEU A 385 -26.92 0.66 -32.98
N ARG A 386 -27.73 1.72 -32.98
CA ARG A 386 -28.42 2.24 -34.19
C ARG A 386 -27.62 3.29 -34.97
N ASP A 387 -26.85 4.13 -34.29
CA ASP A 387 -26.14 5.29 -34.85
C ASP A 387 -24.63 5.01 -34.96
N ARG A 388 -24.15 4.98 -36.21
CA ARG A 388 -22.74 4.68 -36.53
C ARG A 388 -21.79 5.79 -36.08
N GLU A 389 -22.20 7.06 -36.17
CA GLU A 389 -21.37 8.19 -35.78
C GLU A 389 -21.23 8.25 -34.27
N PHE A 390 -22.36 8.10 -33.56
CA PHE A 390 -22.35 8.00 -32.10
C PHE A 390 -21.50 6.82 -31.63
N ARG A 391 -21.60 5.65 -32.27
CA ARG A 391 -20.76 4.49 -31.95
C ARG A 391 -19.27 4.77 -32.13
N ARG A 392 -18.87 5.42 -33.23
CA ARG A 392 -17.47 5.80 -33.49
C ARG A 392 -16.97 6.78 -32.43
N ALA A 393 -17.75 7.81 -32.13
CA ALA A 393 -17.41 8.80 -31.10
C ALA A 393 -17.31 8.17 -29.71
N ALA A 394 -18.25 7.30 -29.34
CA ALA A 394 -18.26 6.60 -28.06
C ALA A 394 -17.06 5.63 -27.92
N ILE A 395 -16.70 4.91 -28.98
CA ILE A 395 -15.50 4.07 -29.01
C ILE A 395 -14.25 4.92 -28.85
N ALA A 396 -14.12 6.01 -29.63
CA ALA A 396 -12.96 6.90 -29.55
C ALA A 396 -12.81 7.53 -28.16
N ALA A 397 -13.92 7.95 -27.54
CA ALA A 397 -13.92 8.47 -26.17
C ALA A 397 -13.52 7.39 -25.15
N TYR A 398 -14.04 6.16 -25.29
CA TYR A 398 -13.68 5.05 -24.41
C TYR A 398 -12.21 4.64 -24.55
N THR A 399 -11.71 4.49 -25.78
CA THR A 399 -10.31 4.11 -26.04
C THR A 399 -9.36 5.23 -25.61
N GLY A 400 -9.71 6.49 -25.88
CA GLY A 400 -8.98 7.67 -25.42
C GLY A 400 -8.89 7.73 -23.90
N GLY A 401 -10.01 7.61 -23.18
CA GLY A 401 -10.02 7.62 -21.72
C GLY A 401 -9.29 6.44 -21.08
N LYS A 402 -9.36 5.24 -21.69
CA LYS A 402 -8.57 4.07 -21.24
C LYS A 402 -7.08 4.27 -21.50
N CYS A 403 -6.72 4.81 -22.66
CA CYS A 403 -5.37 5.14 -23.04
C CYS A 403 -4.76 6.14 -22.06
N GLU A 404 -5.48 7.21 -21.75
CA GLU A 404 -5.09 8.22 -20.76
C GLU A 404 -4.87 7.59 -19.38
N LYS A 405 -5.82 6.76 -18.93
CA LYS A 405 -5.66 6.03 -17.67
C LYS A 405 -4.44 5.10 -17.66
N TRP A 406 -4.14 4.43 -18.77
CA TRP A 406 -2.95 3.59 -18.87
C TRP A 406 -1.66 4.41 -18.91
N ARG A 407 -1.66 5.62 -19.52
CA ARG A 407 -0.53 6.56 -19.47
C ARG A 407 -0.29 7.06 -18.05
N GLN A 408 -1.33 7.46 -17.34
CA GLN A 408 -1.25 7.83 -15.91
C GLN A 408 -0.72 6.68 -15.04
N GLN A 409 -1.13 5.44 -15.35
CA GLN A 409 -0.61 4.25 -14.69
C GLN A 409 0.77 3.82 -15.19
N ARG A 410 1.37 4.53 -16.15
CA ARG A 410 2.63 4.20 -16.83
C ARG A 410 2.65 2.80 -17.47
N ARG A 411 1.48 2.28 -17.85
CA ARG A 411 1.31 0.98 -18.52
C ARG A 411 1.66 1.02 -20.00
N ILE A 412 1.52 2.18 -20.64
CA ILE A 412 1.84 2.42 -22.06
C ILE A 412 2.62 3.73 -22.19
N ALA A 413 3.30 3.93 -23.32
CA ALA A 413 4.08 5.15 -23.59
C ALA A 413 3.20 6.40 -23.71
N ASP A 414 3.75 7.55 -23.32
CA ASP A 414 3.03 8.83 -23.34
C ASP A 414 2.66 9.24 -24.77
N SER A 415 3.45 8.81 -25.76
CA SER A 415 3.18 8.96 -27.20
C SER A 415 2.10 8.02 -27.73
N THR A 416 1.72 6.97 -27.00
CA THR A 416 0.74 5.98 -27.49
C THR A 416 -0.67 6.55 -27.39
N GLN A 417 -1.40 6.56 -28.50
CA GLN A 417 -2.81 6.95 -28.56
C GLN A 417 -3.66 5.89 -29.27
N PHE A 418 -4.86 5.65 -28.73
CA PHE A 418 -5.84 4.74 -29.31
C PHE A 418 -7.15 5.50 -29.59
N THR A 419 -7.48 5.67 -30.87
CA THR A 419 -8.76 6.26 -31.32
C THR A 419 -9.81 5.20 -31.69
N SER A 420 -9.41 3.93 -31.73
CA SER A 420 -10.27 2.79 -32.04
C SER A 420 -9.81 1.51 -31.33
N ILE A 421 -10.66 0.47 -31.35
CA ILE A 421 -10.35 -0.85 -30.77
C ILE A 421 -9.43 -1.61 -31.74
N THR A 422 -8.14 -1.35 -31.65
CA THR A 422 -7.11 -2.07 -32.42
C THR A 422 -6.66 -3.35 -31.71
N ARG A 423 -5.92 -4.23 -32.41
CA ARG A 423 -5.31 -5.43 -31.79
C ARG A 423 -4.41 -5.06 -30.60
N LEU A 424 -3.61 -4.01 -30.73
CA LEU A 424 -2.73 -3.54 -29.65
C LEU A 424 -3.52 -2.98 -28.46
N PHE A 425 -4.66 -2.31 -28.72
CA PHE A 425 -5.59 -1.89 -27.68
C PHE A 425 -6.17 -3.09 -26.93
N LEU A 426 -6.61 -4.14 -27.62
CA LEU A 426 -7.16 -5.36 -27.00
C LEU A 426 -6.11 -6.10 -26.16
N ILE A 427 -4.87 -6.21 -26.67
CA ILE A 427 -3.75 -6.79 -25.91
C ILE A 427 -3.48 -5.96 -24.65
N SER A 428 -3.37 -4.63 -24.79
CA SER A 428 -3.18 -3.71 -23.66
C SER A 428 -4.34 -3.78 -22.67
N TRP A 429 -5.56 -3.95 -23.16
CA TRP A 429 -6.76 -4.08 -22.36
C TRP A 429 -6.73 -5.35 -21.52
N LEU A 430 -6.43 -6.50 -22.13
CA LEU A 430 -6.31 -7.78 -21.44
C LEU A 430 -5.19 -7.72 -20.39
N LEU A 431 -4.00 -7.27 -20.80
CA LEU A 431 -2.83 -7.12 -19.92
C LEU A 431 -3.11 -6.17 -18.75
N SER A 432 -3.98 -5.17 -18.92
CA SER A 432 -4.32 -4.27 -17.82
C SER A 432 -5.04 -4.94 -16.64
N TYR A 433 -5.67 -6.09 -16.89
CA TYR A 433 -6.32 -6.89 -15.85
C TYR A 433 -5.46 -8.06 -15.37
N THR A 434 -4.71 -8.69 -16.27
CA THR A 434 -3.99 -9.94 -15.97
C THR A 434 -2.53 -9.72 -15.56
N SER A 435 -1.95 -8.57 -15.86
CA SER A 435 -0.51 -8.34 -15.69
C SER A 435 -0.19 -7.12 -14.83
N SER A 436 1.01 -7.15 -14.23
CA SER A 436 1.59 -5.99 -13.55
C SER A 436 1.80 -4.83 -14.52
N VAL A 437 1.81 -3.60 -14.01
CA VAL A 437 2.08 -2.38 -14.80
C VAL A 437 3.37 -2.51 -15.60
N LYS A 438 4.43 -2.99 -14.94
CA LYS A 438 5.75 -3.17 -15.55
C LYS A 438 5.74 -4.23 -16.65
N LEU A 439 4.99 -5.33 -16.48
CA LEU A 439 4.91 -6.39 -17.49
C LEU A 439 4.14 -5.90 -18.71
N GLN A 440 3.02 -5.20 -18.51
CA GLN A 440 2.30 -4.60 -19.63
C GLN A 440 3.19 -3.61 -20.40
N ARG A 441 3.88 -2.71 -19.69
CA ARG A 441 4.78 -1.74 -20.31
C ARG A 441 5.88 -2.44 -21.10
N PHE A 442 6.49 -3.47 -20.54
CA PHE A 442 7.48 -4.31 -21.23
C PHE A 442 6.90 -4.99 -22.49
N LEU A 443 5.69 -5.53 -22.46
CA LEU A 443 5.13 -6.25 -23.61
C LEU A 443 4.69 -5.30 -24.75
N VAL A 444 4.23 -4.10 -24.40
CA VAL A 444 3.62 -3.15 -25.34
C VAL A 444 4.65 -2.16 -25.90
N ASP A 445 5.61 -1.72 -25.10
CA ASP A 445 6.56 -0.68 -25.47
C ASP A 445 7.87 -1.26 -26.05
N ARG A 446 8.17 -0.91 -27.30
CA ARG A 446 9.39 -1.35 -27.99
C ARG A 446 10.66 -0.72 -27.42
N GLU A 447 10.59 0.54 -27.01
CA GLU A 447 11.74 1.28 -26.47
C GLU A 447 12.17 0.66 -25.13
N VAL A 448 11.21 0.44 -24.23
CA VAL A 448 11.45 -0.21 -22.92
C VAL A 448 12.04 -1.61 -23.09
N ARG A 449 11.57 -2.40 -24.07
CA ARG A 449 12.20 -3.70 -24.36
C ARG A 449 13.63 -3.57 -24.88
N GLY A 450 13.86 -2.60 -25.75
CA GLY A 450 15.19 -2.29 -26.27
C GLY A 450 16.15 -1.96 -25.13
N GLU A 451 15.78 -1.02 -24.26
CA GLU A 451 16.54 -0.60 -23.08
C GLU A 451 16.80 -1.77 -22.12
N MET A 452 15.79 -2.56 -21.78
CA MET A 452 15.97 -3.70 -20.88
C MET A 452 16.88 -4.78 -21.50
N ARG A 453 16.79 -5.01 -22.80
CA ARG A 453 17.70 -5.92 -23.51
C ARG A 453 19.13 -5.40 -23.51
N THR A 454 19.32 -4.10 -23.79
CA THR A 454 20.63 -3.45 -23.73
C THR A 454 21.20 -3.51 -22.31
N ALA A 455 20.39 -3.23 -21.29
CA ALA A 455 20.78 -3.34 -19.89
C ALA A 455 21.20 -4.77 -19.53
N CYS A 456 20.39 -5.78 -19.86
CA CYS A 456 20.74 -7.18 -19.64
C CYS A 456 22.04 -7.58 -20.36
N TRP A 457 22.23 -7.14 -21.61
CA TRP A 457 23.43 -7.44 -22.37
C TRP A 457 24.66 -6.77 -21.76
N ARG A 458 24.61 -5.46 -21.48
CA ARG A 458 25.72 -4.72 -20.83
C ARG A 458 26.05 -5.30 -19.46
N PHE A 459 25.02 -5.69 -18.70
CA PHE A 459 25.19 -6.32 -17.40
C PHE A 459 25.78 -7.74 -17.50
N LEU A 460 25.63 -8.46 -18.61
CA LEU A 460 26.29 -9.76 -18.81
C LEU A 460 27.72 -9.60 -19.37
N ALA A 461 27.95 -8.59 -20.21
CA ALA A 461 29.17 -8.46 -21.00
C ALA A 461 30.24 -7.51 -20.40
N SER A 462 29.86 -6.53 -19.57
CA SER A 462 30.77 -5.48 -19.09
C SER A 462 30.98 -5.53 -17.57
N GLU A 463 32.24 -5.73 -17.14
CA GLU A 463 32.59 -5.69 -15.71
C GLU A 463 32.55 -4.26 -15.14
N SER A 464 32.89 -3.24 -15.93
CA SER A 464 32.83 -1.83 -15.52
C SER A 464 31.38 -1.38 -15.30
N PHE A 465 30.47 -1.76 -16.19
CA PHE A 465 29.04 -1.49 -16.06
C PHE A 465 28.45 -2.11 -14.78
N GLN A 466 28.79 -3.38 -14.50
CA GLN A 466 28.31 -4.06 -13.31
C GLN A 466 28.85 -3.39 -12.03
N THR A 467 30.10 -2.94 -12.04
CA THR A 467 30.74 -2.27 -10.89
C THR A 467 30.08 -0.92 -10.61
N GLU A 468 29.88 -0.10 -11.65
CA GLU A 468 29.27 1.23 -11.50
C GLU A 468 27.80 1.13 -11.07
N TYR A 469 27.04 0.21 -11.66
CA TYR A 469 25.66 -0.07 -11.25
C TYR A 469 25.58 -0.46 -9.78
N ALA A 470 26.52 -1.30 -9.33
CA ALA A 470 26.58 -1.75 -7.95
C ALA A 470 26.93 -0.61 -6.98
N LYS A 471 27.89 0.25 -7.32
CA LYS A 471 28.22 1.46 -6.54
C LYS A 471 27.01 2.37 -6.37
N ILE A 472 26.35 2.72 -7.48
CA ILE A 472 25.16 3.58 -7.45
C ILE A 472 24.04 2.94 -6.63
N PHE A 473 23.82 1.62 -6.75
CA PHE A 473 22.84 0.91 -5.92
C PHE A 473 23.13 1.07 -4.42
N VAL A 474 24.37 0.81 -3.99
CA VAL A 474 24.78 0.91 -2.58
C VAL A 474 24.66 2.35 -2.10
N PHE A 475 25.16 3.32 -2.87
CA PHE A 475 25.11 4.74 -2.50
C PHE A 475 23.68 5.26 -2.36
N ARG A 476 22.76 4.85 -3.24
CA ARG A 476 21.34 5.20 -3.10
C ARG A 476 20.72 4.57 -1.85
N ALA A 477 21.07 3.33 -1.54
CA ALA A 477 20.62 2.67 -0.31
C ALA A 477 21.15 3.39 0.94
N VAL A 478 22.42 3.81 0.93
CA VAL A 478 23.04 4.60 2.01
C VAL A 478 22.30 5.93 2.15
N THR A 479 22.14 6.69 1.07
CA THR A 479 21.42 7.97 1.09
C THR A 479 19.99 7.82 1.62
N GLU A 480 19.26 6.76 1.24
CA GLU A 480 17.91 6.50 1.76
C GLU A 480 17.93 6.23 3.27
N TRP A 481 18.88 5.42 3.74
CA TRP A 481 19.01 5.09 5.17
C TRP A 481 19.49 6.29 5.99
N THR A 482 20.38 7.13 5.47
CA THR A 482 20.77 8.40 6.07
C THR A 482 19.58 9.35 6.16
N ALA A 483 18.81 9.51 5.07
CA ALA A 483 17.62 10.35 5.06
C ALA A 483 16.53 9.88 6.04
N ASP A 484 16.44 8.57 6.26
CA ASP A 484 15.56 7.96 7.26
C ASP A 484 16.13 8.00 8.70
N GLY A 485 17.33 8.56 8.90
CA GLY A 485 18.02 8.63 10.19
C GLY A 485 18.45 7.27 10.75
N ARG A 486 18.68 6.28 9.88
CA ARG A 486 19.05 4.90 10.24
C ARG A 486 20.55 4.64 10.24
N LEU A 487 21.32 5.53 9.61
CA LEU A 487 22.79 5.50 9.58
C LEU A 487 23.32 6.76 10.27
N THR A 488 24.41 6.61 11.03
CA THR A 488 25.16 7.76 11.54
C THR A 488 26.01 8.36 10.42
N PRO A 489 26.39 9.65 10.50
CA PRO A 489 27.32 10.25 9.55
C PRO A 489 28.63 9.46 9.44
N GLU A 490 29.12 8.92 10.57
CA GLU A 490 30.31 8.09 10.63
C GLU A 490 30.13 6.78 9.86
N ASP A 491 29.02 6.06 10.07
CA ASP A 491 28.71 4.82 9.34
C ASP A 491 28.58 5.07 7.83
N GLU A 492 27.97 6.20 7.43
CA GLU A 492 27.86 6.58 6.03
C GLU A 492 29.24 6.75 5.38
N THR A 493 30.12 7.52 6.02
CA THR A 493 31.48 7.75 5.49
C THR A 493 32.27 6.45 5.37
N LEU A 494 32.17 5.57 6.37
CA LEU A 494 32.82 4.26 6.38
C LEU A 494 32.29 3.35 5.27
N ILE A 495 30.96 3.23 5.12
CA ILE A 495 30.38 2.38 4.07
C ILE A 495 30.77 2.91 2.68
N ARG A 496 30.78 4.23 2.48
CA ARG A 496 31.17 4.84 1.21
C ARG A 496 32.63 4.57 0.87
N SER A 497 33.56 4.78 1.81
CA SER A 497 34.98 4.54 1.58
C SER A 497 35.27 3.08 1.23
N ARG A 498 34.62 2.12 1.92
CA ARG A 498 34.78 0.68 1.64
C ARG A 498 34.32 0.26 0.24
N VAL A 499 33.34 0.96 -0.33
CA VAL A 499 32.87 0.71 -1.71
C VAL A 499 33.86 1.29 -2.73
N GLU A 500 34.53 2.39 -2.39
CA GLU A 500 35.54 3.05 -3.23
C GLU A 500 36.89 2.33 -3.22
N ASP A 501 37.29 1.74 -2.08
CA ASP A 501 38.55 0.99 -1.87
C ASP A 501 38.77 -0.19 -2.83
N GLY A 502 37.78 -0.59 -3.63
CA GLY A 502 37.92 -1.58 -4.71
C GLY A 502 38.00 -3.05 -4.27
N SER A 503 38.44 -3.31 -3.03
CA SER A 503 38.67 -4.64 -2.46
C SER A 503 37.43 -5.55 -2.45
N MET A 504 36.22 -4.97 -2.44
CA MET A 504 34.95 -5.70 -2.38
C MET A 504 34.15 -5.68 -3.70
N GLN A 505 34.74 -5.16 -4.78
CA GLN A 505 34.04 -4.98 -6.06
C GLN A 505 33.40 -6.27 -6.56
N GLU A 506 34.07 -7.42 -6.46
CA GLU A 506 33.52 -8.70 -6.93
C GLU A 506 32.24 -9.12 -6.17
N TYR A 507 32.24 -8.97 -4.85
CA TYR A 507 31.08 -9.30 -4.01
C TYR A 507 29.91 -8.36 -4.28
N ILE A 508 30.21 -7.06 -4.36
CA ILE A 508 29.24 -6.00 -4.63
C ILE A 508 28.63 -6.18 -6.04
N ARG A 509 29.44 -6.55 -7.02
CA ARG A 509 29.05 -6.84 -8.41
C ARG A 509 28.10 -8.04 -8.50
N CYS A 510 28.43 -9.12 -7.80
CA CYS A 510 27.59 -10.32 -7.73
C CYS A 510 26.26 -10.06 -7.00
N PHE A 511 26.29 -9.30 -5.90
CA PHE A 511 25.08 -8.85 -5.23
C PHE A 511 24.22 -7.98 -6.15
N ALA A 512 24.84 -7.01 -6.84
CA ALA A 512 24.16 -6.16 -7.79
C ALA A 512 23.58 -6.97 -8.94
N PHE A 513 24.24 -8.03 -9.42
CA PHE A 513 23.65 -8.96 -10.39
C PHE A 513 22.33 -9.54 -9.89
N HIS A 514 22.31 -10.03 -8.64
CA HIS A 514 21.08 -10.54 -8.03
C HIS A 514 20.02 -9.45 -7.84
N ALA A 515 20.43 -8.21 -7.59
CA ALA A 515 19.52 -7.07 -7.56
C ALA A 515 18.97 -6.75 -8.97
N THR A 516 19.80 -6.81 -10.02
CA THR A 516 19.44 -6.61 -11.43
C THR A 516 18.48 -7.68 -11.94
N LEU A 517 18.46 -8.88 -11.36
CA LEU A 517 17.39 -9.86 -11.63
C LEU A 517 16.00 -9.31 -11.26
N LYS A 518 15.90 -8.27 -10.43
CA LYS A 518 14.64 -7.52 -10.21
C LYS A 518 14.22 -6.71 -11.43
N LEU A 519 15.10 -6.37 -12.38
CA LEU A 519 14.65 -5.84 -13.68
C LEU A 519 13.79 -6.88 -14.41
N LEU A 520 14.11 -8.16 -14.24
CA LEU A 520 13.27 -9.28 -14.72
C LEU A 520 12.10 -9.60 -13.78
N SER A 521 11.86 -8.81 -12.73
CA SER A 521 10.72 -9.01 -11.82
C SER A 521 9.37 -9.10 -12.52
N PRO A 522 9.07 -8.32 -13.58
CA PRO A 522 7.76 -8.39 -14.22
C PRO A 522 7.49 -9.75 -14.85
N LEU A 523 8.52 -10.38 -15.42
CA LEU A 523 8.46 -11.72 -15.98
C LEU A 523 8.45 -12.78 -14.87
N THR A 524 9.45 -12.74 -13.98
CA THR A 524 9.65 -13.75 -12.93
C THR A 524 8.51 -13.80 -11.92
N THR A 525 7.87 -12.67 -11.59
CA THR A 525 6.68 -12.61 -10.71
C THR A 525 5.46 -13.21 -11.40
N SER A 526 5.29 -12.95 -12.69
CA SER A 526 4.17 -13.50 -13.46
C SER A 526 4.29 -15.01 -13.60
N LEU A 527 5.51 -15.52 -13.82
CA LEU A 527 5.79 -16.95 -13.79
C LEU A 527 5.48 -17.57 -12.41
N LYS A 528 5.84 -16.90 -11.31
CA LYS A 528 5.47 -17.37 -9.95
C LYS A 528 3.97 -17.46 -9.75
N ILE A 529 3.22 -16.44 -10.15
CA ILE A 529 1.74 -16.43 -10.05
C ILE A 529 1.16 -17.59 -10.88
N ALA A 530 1.64 -17.77 -12.11
CA ALA A 530 1.23 -18.89 -12.97
C ALA A 530 1.57 -20.24 -12.32
N GLY A 531 2.75 -20.36 -11.72
CA GLY A 531 3.17 -21.55 -10.97
C GLY A 531 2.26 -21.84 -9.77
N PHE A 532 1.93 -20.84 -8.94
CA PHE A 532 1.00 -21.01 -7.83
C PHE A 532 -0.42 -21.38 -8.30
N ALA A 533 -0.90 -20.78 -9.39
CA ALA A 533 -2.19 -21.13 -9.97
C ALA A 533 -2.20 -22.58 -10.48
N LEU A 534 -1.14 -22.98 -11.19
CA LEU A 534 -0.96 -24.35 -11.68
C LEU A 534 -0.84 -25.36 -10.53
N LEU A 535 -0.16 -24.99 -9.44
CA LEU A 535 -0.07 -25.79 -8.22
C LEU A 535 -1.44 -25.95 -7.56
N ALA A 536 -2.22 -24.88 -7.42
CA ALA A 536 -3.56 -24.94 -6.84
C ALA A 536 -4.51 -25.83 -7.66
N VAL A 537 -4.43 -25.75 -9.00
CA VAL A 537 -5.18 -26.63 -9.90
C VAL A 537 -4.71 -28.07 -9.77
N GLY A 538 -3.39 -28.32 -9.81
CA GLY A 538 -2.79 -29.66 -9.71
C GLY A 538 -3.12 -30.36 -8.39
N MET A 539 -3.07 -29.63 -7.27
CA MET A 539 -3.43 -30.14 -5.94
C MET A 539 -4.94 -30.39 -5.79
N SER A 540 -5.79 -29.59 -6.43
CA SER A 540 -7.24 -29.79 -6.43
C SER A 540 -7.65 -30.98 -7.29
N SER A 541 -6.97 -31.22 -8.43
CA SER A 541 -7.19 -32.38 -9.29
C SER A 541 -6.66 -33.69 -8.72
N ALA A 542 -5.71 -33.66 -7.79
CA ALA A 542 -5.22 -34.85 -7.10
C ALA A 542 -6.14 -35.29 -5.93
N ALA A 543 -7.04 -34.43 -5.48
CA ALA A 543 -7.96 -34.69 -4.37
C ALA A 543 -9.37 -35.14 -4.81
N VAL A 544 -9.63 -35.17 -6.13
CA VAL A 544 -10.92 -35.58 -6.68
C VAL A 544 -10.67 -36.53 -7.84
N ASP A 545 -10.98 -37.81 -7.66
CA ASP A 545 -11.10 -38.84 -8.71
C ASP A 545 -12.29 -38.52 -9.63
N THR A 546 -12.27 -37.35 -10.27
CA THR A 546 -13.29 -36.98 -11.25
C THR A 546 -12.64 -36.64 -12.57
N GLU A 547 -13.11 -37.35 -13.58
CA GLU A 547 -12.95 -37.12 -15.01
C GLU A 547 -13.52 -35.74 -15.42
N PHE A 548 -12.99 -34.65 -14.86
CA PHE A 548 -13.30 -33.31 -15.34
C PHE A 548 -12.31 -32.97 -16.47
N PRO A 549 -12.76 -32.84 -17.73
CA PRO A 549 -11.92 -32.38 -18.82
C PRO A 549 -11.62 -30.90 -18.57
N SER A 550 -10.52 -30.63 -17.88
CA SER A 550 -10.06 -29.26 -17.68
C SER A 550 -9.79 -28.62 -19.05
N VAL A 551 -10.15 -27.35 -19.20
CA VAL A 551 -9.99 -26.49 -20.39
C VAL A 551 -8.51 -26.32 -20.82
N LEU A 552 -7.59 -27.03 -20.19
CA LEU A 552 -6.14 -27.04 -20.37
C LEU A 552 -5.60 -28.46 -20.68
N GLY A 553 -6.42 -29.34 -21.26
CA GLY A 553 -6.19 -30.77 -21.53
C GLY A 553 -4.99 -31.16 -22.41
N MET A 554 -3.92 -30.37 -22.43
CA MET A 554 -2.64 -30.66 -23.09
C MET A 554 -1.52 -31.05 -22.11
N ILE A 555 -1.69 -30.94 -20.79
CA ILE A 555 -0.64 -31.26 -19.80
C ILE A 555 -1.17 -32.27 -18.78
N PRO A 556 -0.63 -33.51 -18.73
CA PRO A 556 -1.02 -34.49 -17.71
C PRO A 556 -0.81 -33.96 -16.29
N SER A 557 -1.72 -34.27 -15.36
CA SER A 557 -1.68 -33.81 -13.96
C SER A 557 -0.33 -34.07 -13.25
N VAL A 558 0.36 -35.16 -13.63
CA VAL A 558 1.70 -35.53 -13.17
C VAL A 558 2.77 -34.48 -13.51
N PHE A 559 2.62 -33.75 -14.61
CA PHE A 559 3.56 -32.69 -15.03
C PHE A 559 3.21 -31.31 -14.47
N CYS A 560 1.97 -31.11 -14.00
CA CYS A 560 1.53 -29.82 -13.46
C CYS A 560 2.31 -29.40 -12.21
N VAL A 561 2.56 -30.33 -11.28
CA VAL A 561 3.27 -30.02 -10.02
C VAL A 561 4.77 -29.71 -10.26
N PRO A 562 5.54 -30.52 -11.00
CA PRO A 562 6.94 -30.19 -11.31
C PRO A 562 7.08 -28.88 -12.11
N LEU A 563 6.22 -28.65 -13.10
CA LEU A 563 6.21 -27.41 -13.87
C LEU A 563 5.86 -26.20 -12.98
N ALA A 564 4.88 -26.35 -12.09
CA ALA A 564 4.52 -25.32 -11.12
C ALA A 564 5.69 -24.96 -10.21
N ILE A 565 6.41 -25.95 -9.67
CA ILE A 565 7.59 -25.74 -8.83
C ILE A 565 8.67 -24.99 -9.63
N LEU A 566 8.97 -25.41 -10.85
CA LEU A 566 9.97 -24.76 -11.72
C LEU A 566 9.62 -23.30 -12.00
N LEU A 567 8.33 -23.02 -12.26
CA LEU A 567 7.81 -21.66 -12.43
C LEU A 567 7.92 -20.83 -11.15
N ILE A 568 7.72 -21.43 -9.97
CA ILE A 568 7.84 -20.73 -8.67
C ILE A 568 9.32 -20.42 -8.35
N VAL A 569 10.23 -21.37 -8.59
CA VAL A 569 11.66 -21.24 -8.24
C VAL A 569 12.54 -20.64 -9.34
N ASN A 570 11.94 -20.12 -10.43
CA ASN A 570 12.66 -19.56 -11.59
C ASN A 570 13.82 -18.61 -11.23
N THR A 571 13.63 -17.78 -10.20
CA THR A 571 14.63 -16.80 -9.78
C THR A 571 15.79 -17.47 -9.05
N SER A 572 15.53 -18.53 -8.28
CA SER A 572 16.57 -19.33 -7.64
C SER A 572 17.44 -20.02 -8.67
N ILE A 573 16.82 -20.64 -9.69
CA ILE A 573 17.55 -21.29 -10.79
C ILE A 573 18.50 -20.30 -11.47
N LEU A 574 18.00 -19.12 -11.84
CA LEU A 574 18.81 -18.11 -12.52
C LEU A 574 19.99 -17.62 -11.66
N ARG A 575 19.78 -17.41 -10.36
CA ARG A 575 20.86 -17.04 -9.42
C ARG A 575 21.91 -18.15 -9.27
N THR A 576 21.47 -19.40 -9.17
CA THR A 576 22.37 -20.55 -9.06
C THR A 576 23.21 -20.71 -10.33
N LEU A 577 22.60 -20.60 -11.51
CA LEU A 577 23.31 -20.67 -12.79
C LEU A 577 24.38 -19.57 -12.92
N VAL A 578 24.07 -18.35 -12.45
CA VAL A 578 25.02 -17.24 -12.49
C VAL A 578 26.15 -17.43 -11.50
N THR A 579 25.86 -17.95 -10.30
CA THR A 579 26.89 -18.25 -9.31
C THR A 579 27.81 -19.36 -9.82
N LEU A 580 27.24 -20.40 -10.44
CA LEU A 580 28.01 -21.48 -11.09
C LEU A 580 28.86 -20.97 -12.25
N SER A 581 28.32 -20.11 -13.12
CA SER A 581 29.09 -19.55 -14.23
C SER A 581 30.26 -18.71 -13.74
N ARG A 582 30.08 -17.96 -12.65
CA ARG A 582 31.16 -17.20 -12.00
C ARG A 582 32.24 -18.12 -11.41
N ILE A 583 31.86 -19.20 -10.72
CA ILE A 583 32.80 -20.20 -10.22
C ILE A 583 33.67 -20.75 -11.37
N VAL A 584 33.06 -21.02 -12.53
CA VAL A 584 33.78 -21.52 -13.71
C VAL A 584 34.72 -20.46 -14.30
N VAL A 585 34.23 -19.24 -14.54
CA VAL A 585 34.99 -18.14 -15.16
C VAL A 585 36.14 -17.68 -14.26
N LYS A 586 35.93 -17.66 -12.95
CA LYS A 586 36.85 -17.12 -11.94
C LYS A 586 37.51 -18.22 -11.11
N ARG A 587 37.59 -19.46 -11.63
CA ARG A 587 38.20 -20.62 -10.98
C ARG A 587 39.65 -20.41 -10.49
N ARG A 588 40.36 -19.41 -11.05
CA ARG A 588 41.74 -19.02 -10.69
C ARG A 588 41.84 -17.86 -9.69
N SER A 589 40.77 -17.13 -9.42
CA SER A 589 40.75 -16.17 -8.31
C SER A 589 40.33 -16.95 -7.06
N HIS A 590 41.11 -16.89 -5.99
CA HIS A 590 40.92 -17.64 -4.74
C HIS A 590 39.65 -17.23 -3.93
N ILE A 591 38.58 -16.81 -4.60
CA ILE A 591 37.32 -16.38 -4.00
C ILE A 591 36.43 -17.61 -3.78
N SER A 592 36.05 -17.85 -2.53
CA SER A 592 35.13 -18.94 -2.19
C SER A 592 33.68 -18.54 -2.44
N TYR A 593 32.95 -19.28 -3.27
CA TYR A 593 31.54 -19.02 -3.60
C TYR A 593 30.55 -19.99 -2.92
N GLY A 594 31.03 -20.81 -1.97
CA GLY A 594 30.24 -21.90 -1.39
C GLY A 594 28.99 -21.43 -0.64
N ILE A 595 29.10 -20.36 0.16
CA ILE A 595 27.97 -19.75 0.86
C ILE A 595 26.98 -19.15 -0.14
N ALA A 596 27.47 -18.45 -1.18
CA ALA A 596 26.60 -17.90 -2.21
C ALA A 596 25.82 -18.98 -2.98
N LEU A 597 26.46 -20.12 -3.27
CA LEU A 597 25.83 -21.24 -3.97
C LEU A 597 24.71 -21.87 -3.13
N PHE A 598 25.00 -22.21 -1.87
CA PHE A 598 24.02 -22.85 -0.99
C PHE A 598 22.84 -21.93 -0.67
N VAL A 599 23.11 -20.70 -0.25
CA VAL A 599 22.05 -19.74 0.10
C VAL A 599 21.30 -19.28 -1.15
N GLY A 600 21.99 -19.12 -2.30
CA GLY A 600 21.39 -18.70 -3.57
C GLY A 600 20.31 -19.64 -4.12
N MET A 601 20.44 -20.94 -3.83
CA MET A 601 19.46 -21.97 -4.18
C MET A 601 18.13 -21.80 -3.42
N LEU A 602 18.15 -21.21 -2.22
CA LEU A 602 16.96 -21.07 -1.40
C LEU A 602 15.97 -20.07 -2.01
N PRO A 603 14.71 -20.48 -2.29
CA PRO A 603 13.66 -19.57 -2.73
C PRO A 603 13.47 -18.42 -1.75
N THR A 604 13.27 -17.20 -2.26
CA THR A 604 12.96 -15.99 -1.47
C THR A 604 14.13 -15.42 -0.65
N VAL A 605 14.93 -16.27 0.00
CA VAL A 605 16.09 -15.90 0.85
C VAL A 605 17.42 -15.84 0.09
N GLY A 606 17.56 -16.47 -1.08
CA GLY A 606 18.86 -16.49 -1.78
C GLY A 606 19.41 -15.16 -2.30
N SER A 607 18.72 -14.03 -2.07
CA SER A 607 19.26 -12.70 -2.33
C SER A 607 20.25 -12.26 -1.23
N PHE A 608 20.25 -12.95 -0.07
CA PHE A 608 21.20 -12.75 1.03
C PHE A 608 22.55 -13.44 0.79
N ALA A 609 22.68 -14.25 -0.24
CA ALA A 609 23.80 -15.16 -0.44
C ALA A 609 25.16 -14.44 -0.52
N TYR A 610 25.24 -13.36 -1.31
CA TYR A 610 26.47 -12.57 -1.46
C TYR A 610 26.74 -11.62 -0.28
N PRO A 611 25.75 -10.88 0.26
CA PRO A 611 25.95 -10.13 1.50
C PRO A 611 26.48 -11.02 2.63
N LEU A 612 25.93 -12.22 2.83
CA LEU A 612 26.38 -13.13 3.87
C LEU A 612 27.80 -13.65 3.62
N GLN A 613 28.16 -13.95 2.36
CA GLN A 613 29.52 -14.34 1.99
C GLN A 613 30.54 -13.20 2.23
N MET A 614 30.13 -11.95 2.02
CA MET A 614 30.98 -10.77 2.19
C MET A 614 31.28 -10.46 3.66
N TYR A 615 30.58 -11.08 4.62
CA TYR A 615 30.74 -10.82 6.05
C TYR A 615 32.20 -10.92 6.53
N TRP A 616 32.95 -11.88 5.98
CA TRP A 616 34.36 -12.09 6.35
C TRP A 616 35.35 -11.14 5.69
N SER A 617 34.93 -10.43 4.65
CA SER A 617 35.80 -9.50 3.92
C SER A 617 35.49 -8.04 4.28
N CYS A 618 34.21 -7.70 4.47
CA CYS A 618 33.75 -6.38 4.90
C CYS A 618 32.45 -6.53 5.69
N ARG A 619 32.59 -6.58 7.02
CA ARG A 619 31.50 -6.81 7.96
C ARG A 619 30.44 -5.73 7.89
N GLU A 620 30.86 -4.47 7.88
CA GLU A 620 29.99 -3.30 7.95
C GLU A 620 29.06 -3.23 6.73
N LEU A 621 29.64 -3.39 5.53
CA LEU A 621 28.88 -3.39 4.28
C LEU A 621 27.96 -4.61 4.16
N SER A 622 28.41 -5.78 4.64
CA SER A 622 27.63 -7.03 4.63
C SER A 622 26.36 -6.91 5.48
N ILE A 623 26.51 -6.41 6.71
CA ILE A 623 25.41 -6.16 7.64
C ILE A 623 24.44 -5.14 7.04
N PHE A 624 24.96 -4.03 6.52
CA PHE A 624 24.14 -2.98 5.90
C PHE A 624 23.28 -3.50 4.74
N LEU A 625 23.88 -4.18 3.77
CA LEU A 625 23.17 -4.70 2.60
C LEU A 625 22.11 -5.73 2.97
N THR A 626 22.42 -6.61 3.91
CA THR A 626 21.47 -7.63 4.37
C THR A 626 20.26 -6.97 5.01
N ARG A 627 20.47 -5.99 5.89
CA ARG A 627 19.36 -5.24 6.50
C ARG A 627 18.55 -4.46 5.48
N HIS A 628 19.19 -3.82 4.50
CA HIS A 628 18.48 -3.11 3.44
C HIS A 628 17.53 -4.05 2.68
N VAL A 629 17.99 -5.26 2.32
CA VAL A 629 17.16 -6.25 1.62
C VAL A 629 16.03 -6.76 2.53
N VAL A 630 16.32 -7.11 3.78
CA VAL A 630 15.31 -7.61 4.73
C VAL A 630 14.25 -6.55 5.03
N ALA A 631 14.64 -5.28 5.20
CA ALA A 631 13.70 -4.16 5.34
C ALA A 631 12.71 -4.13 4.17
N ARG A 632 13.20 -4.24 2.93
CA ARG A 632 12.35 -4.24 1.73
C ARG A 632 11.39 -5.43 1.66
N VAL A 633 11.79 -6.60 2.18
CA VAL A 633 10.88 -7.76 2.34
C VAL A 633 9.81 -7.47 3.36
N GLY A 634 10.19 -6.98 4.55
CA GLY A 634 9.26 -6.59 5.61
C GLY A 634 8.24 -5.55 5.13
N GLN A 635 8.68 -4.56 4.35
CA GLN A 635 7.82 -3.55 3.74
C GLN A 635 6.84 -4.10 2.69
N ALA A 636 7.17 -5.24 2.06
CA ALA A 636 6.38 -5.83 0.98
C ALA A 636 5.32 -6.83 1.46
N LEU A 637 5.37 -7.23 2.75
CA LEU A 637 4.41 -8.20 3.30
C LEU A 637 2.97 -7.66 3.21
N PRO A 638 2.04 -8.39 2.57
CA PRO A 638 0.63 -8.01 2.56
C PRO A 638 0.10 -7.93 3.99
N ILE A 639 -0.70 -6.91 4.29
CA ILE A 639 -1.38 -6.76 5.59
C ILE A 639 -0.46 -6.52 6.82
N TYR A 640 0.81 -6.89 6.79
CA TYR A 640 1.74 -6.69 7.91
C TYR A 640 2.86 -5.70 7.58
N GLY A 641 3.22 -5.57 6.31
CA GLY A 641 4.29 -4.71 5.84
C GLY A 641 3.88 -3.25 5.62
N GLY A 642 4.91 -2.42 5.49
CA GLY A 642 4.90 -1.00 5.17
C GLY A 642 6.24 -0.38 5.57
N LYS A 643 6.55 0.82 5.06
CA LYS A 643 7.72 1.58 5.53
C LYS A 643 7.46 2.02 6.98
N HIS A 644 8.45 1.87 7.85
CA HIS A 644 8.40 2.18 9.29
C HIS A 644 7.40 1.33 10.11
N THR A 645 6.92 0.20 9.59
CA THR A 645 6.06 -0.71 10.38
C THR A 645 6.89 -1.58 11.33
N ARG A 646 6.27 -2.09 12.39
CA ARG A 646 6.93 -3.03 13.30
C ARG A 646 7.41 -4.29 12.58
N THR A 647 6.72 -4.74 11.53
CA THR A 647 7.16 -5.87 10.72
C THR A 647 8.49 -5.57 10.02
N GLU A 648 8.63 -4.40 9.40
CA GLU A 648 9.91 -4.01 8.81
C GLU A 648 11.02 -4.01 9.86
N ILE A 649 10.78 -3.36 10.99
CA ILE A 649 11.75 -3.21 12.07
C ILE A 649 12.15 -4.57 12.65
N TRP A 650 11.18 -5.42 12.96
CA TRP A 650 11.42 -6.77 13.48
C TRP A 650 12.19 -7.62 12.48
N MET A 651 11.85 -7.55 11.20
CA MET A 651 12.60 -8.25 10.14
C MET A 651 14.05 -7.75 10.10
N VAL A 652 14.28 -6.44 10.15
CA VAL A 652 15.64 -5.87 10.20
C VAL A 652 16.42 -6.35 11.43
N GLN A 653 15.77 -6.48 12.59
CA GLN A 653 16.40 -7.01 13.80
C GLN A 653 16.74 -8.50 13.67
N LEU A 654 15.84 -9.31 13.08
CA LEU A 654 16.11 -10.72 12.78
C LEU A 654 17.30 -10.90 11.85
N ALA A 655 17.55 -9.95 10.94
CA ALA A 655 18.70 -9.98 10.04
C ALA A 655 20.04 -9.98 10.78
N ASN A 656 20.08 -9.63 12.06
CA ASN A 656 21.31 -9.64 12.87
C ASN A 656 21.65 -11.03 13.39
N LEU A 657 20.67 -11.93 13.52
CA LEU A 657 20.87 -13.27 14.08
C LEU A 657 21.90 -14.11 13.31
N PRO A 658 21.88 -14.16 11.97
CA PRO A 658 22.90 -14.90 11.22
C PRO A 658 24.31 -14.36 11.45
N PHE A 659 24.48 -13.03 11.54
CA PHE A 659 25.78 -12.42 11.77
C PHE A 659 26.31 -12.67 13.18
N GLU A 660 25.42 -12.66 14.17
CA GLU A 660 25.79 -13.00 15.53
C GLU A 660 26.18 -14.48 15.65
N ALA A 661 25.44 -15.39 15.00
CA ALA A 661 25.82 -16.80 14.93
C ALA A 661 27.17 -17.00 14.23
N LEU A 662 27.43 -16.27 13.13
CA LEU A 662 28.72 -16.26 12.44
C LEU A 662 29.83 -15.74 13.37
N GLY A 663 29.62 -14.62 14.08
CA GLY A 663 30.59 -14.08 15.03
C GLY A 663 30.85 -14.99 16.24
N ILE A 664 29.83 -15.72 16.73
CA ILE A 664 30.01 -16.77 17.74
C ILE A 664 30.86 -17.91 17.17
N ALA A 665 30.53 -18.40 15.97
CA ALA A 665 31.29 -19.46 15.31
C ALA A 665 32.75 -19.05 15.09
N GLU A 666 33.03 -17.83 14.65
CA GLU A 666 34.37 -17.26 14.52
C GLU A 666 35.10 -17.27 15.88
N SER A 667 34.45 -16.77 16.94
CA SER A 667 35.04 -16.76 18.28
C SER A 667 35.33 -18.16 18.83
N ALA A 668 34.52 -19.17 18.47
CA ALA A 668 34.68 -20.56 18.87
C ALA A 668 35.71 -21.32 18.01
N THR A 669 35.97 -20.89 16.77
CA THR A 669 36.82 -21.59 15.80
C THR A 669 38.14 -20.87 15.50
N ASN A 670 38.52 -19.89 16.32
CA ASN A 670 39.68 -19.01 16.18
C ASN A 670 41.04 -19.68 15.88
N VAL A 671 41.16 -21.01 16.01
CA VAL A 671 42.38 -21.77 15.67
C VAL A 671 42.32 -22.45 14.29
N ILE A 672 41.14 -22.78 13.76
CA ILE A 672 41.00 -23.63 12.55
C ILE A 672 40.71 -22.79 11.29
N TRP A 673 40.01 -21.66 11.43
CA TRP A 673 39.44 -20.95 10.28
C TRP A 673 40.26 -19.81 9.68
N ARG A 674 41.28 -19.31 10.41
CA ARG A 674 42.25 -18.35 9.85
C ARG A 674 43.11 -18.93 8.71
N ARG A 675 43.15 -20.25 8.52
CA ARG A 675 43.93 -20.91 7.46
C ARG A 675 43.21 -21.07 6.12
N THR A 676 41.91 -20.78 6.02
CA THR A 676 41.12 -21.04 4.80
C THR A 676 40.55 -19.80 4.12
N VAL A 677 40.69 -18.62 4.72
CA VAL A 677 40.24 -17.35 4.13
C VAL A 677 41.42 -16.39 4.11
N GLU A 678 42.27 -16.51 3.10
CA GLU A 678 43.15 -15.40 2.73
C GLU A 678 42.27 -14.25 2.22
N PRO A 679 42.57 -12.98 2.60
CA PRO A 679 41.87 -11.84 2.03
C PRO A 679 42.05 -11.90 0.52
N ALA A 680 40.94 -11.85 -0.22
CA ALA A 680 40.97 -11.78 -1.67
C ALA A 680 41.94 -10.64 -2.05
N THR A 681 43.05 -11.01 -2.68
CA THR A 681 44.03 -10.07 -3.25
C THR A 681 43.27 -8.98 -3.99
N ALA A 682 43.59 -7.71 -3.68
CA ALA A 682 42.97 -6.53 -4.25
C ALA A 682 42.69 -6.75 -5.73
N ALA A 683 41.42 -6.91 -6.08
CA ALA A 683 41.01 -6.94 -7.47
C ALA A 683 41.48 -5.61 -8.07
N VAL A 684 42.27 -5.68 -9.15
CA VAL A 684 42.69 -4.51 -9.92
C VAL A 684 41.45 -3.65 -10.15
N ALA A 685 41.48 -2.40 -9.68
CA ALA A 685 40.37 -1.47 -9.81
C ALA A 685 39.91 -1.49 -11.28
N SER A 686 38.68 -1.91 -11.53
CA SER A 686 38.14 -1.94 -12.88
C SER A 686 38.18 -0.52 -13.45
N ALA A 687 38.56 -0.37 -14.71
CA ALA A 687 38.49 0.92 -15.40
C ALA A 687 37.10 1.56 -15.19
N PRO A 688 37.03 2.88 -14.93
CA PRO A 688 35.76 3.56 -14.71
C PRO A 688 34.82 3.33 -15.90
N ALA A 689 33.53 3.18 -15.62
CA ALA A 689 32.54 3.06 -16.67
C ALA A 689 32.60 4.31 -17.58
N SER A 690 32.25 4.14 -18.86
CA SER A 690 32.17 5.29 -19.75
C SER A 690 31.11 6.28 -19.23
N PRO A 691 31.25 7.59 -19.49
CA PRO A 691 30.23 8.58 -19.13
C PRO A 691 28.83 8.20 -19.66
N GLU A 692 28.77 7.56 -20.82
CA GLU A 692 27.53 7.03 -21.41
C GLU A 692 26.92 5.88 -20.57
N ASP A 693 27.75 4.99 -20.03
CA ASP A 693 27.30 3.91 -19.15
C ASP A 693 26.78 4.45 -17.82
N ALA A 694 27.46 5.43 -17.21
CA ALA A 694 26.99 6.07 -15.98
C ALA A 694 25.64 6.77 -16.19
N ALA A 695 25.49 7.54 -17.28
CA ALA A 695 24.24 8.19 -17.65
C ALA A 695 23.12 7.17 -17.92
N PHE A 696 23.44 6.06 -18.59
CA PHE A 696 22.47 4.99 -18.84
C PHE A 696 22.05 4.28 -17.54
N ILE A 697 22.98 4.06 -16.60
CA ILE A 697 22.67 3.48 -15.28
C ILE A 697 21.72 4.39 -14.49
N GLU A 698 22.01 5.68 -14.42
CA GLU A 698 21.13 6.66 -13.77
C GLU A 698 19.74 6.68 -14.44
N HIS A 699 19.69 6.63 -15.77
CA HIS A 699 18.44 6.49 -16.51
C HIS A 699 17.67 5.21 -16.13
N LEU A 700 18.34 4.06 -16.01
CA LEU A 700 17.72 2.81 -15.59
C LEU A 700 17.17 2.90 -14.16
N PHE A 701 17.92 3.51 -13.26
CA PHE A 701 17.49 3.73 -11.87
C PHE A 701 16.28 4.67 -11.79
N ALA A 702 16.29 5.76 -12.55
CA ALA A 702 15.16 6.67 -12.68
C ALA A 702 13.93 5.96 -13.24
N ARG A 703 14.08 5.13 -14.28
CA ARG A 703 12.96 4.55 -15.02
C ARG A 703 12.37 3.30 -14.36
N PHE A 704 13.20 2.44 -13.78
CA PHE A 704 12.79 1.12 -13.29
C PHE A 704 12.75 0.97 -11.77
N GLU A 705 13.54 1.76 -11.03
CA GLU A 705 13.59 1.72 -9.56
C GLU A 705 12.87 2.87 -8.85
N THR A 706 12.68 4.04 -9.49
CA THR A 706 11.94 5.11 -8.81
C THR A 706 10.43 4.80 -8.73
N ARG A 707 9.93 4.90 -7.48
CA ARG A 707 8.53 4.93 -7.02
C ARG A 707 7.84 3.57 -6.83
N LYS A 708 7.83 3.12 -5.56
CA LYS A 708 6.65 2.51 -4.94
C LYS A 708 5.57 3.57 -4.75
#